data_AF-A0A2U9CEZ4-F1
#
_entry.id   AF-A0A2U9CEZ4-F1
#
_cell.length_a   1.000
_cell.length_b   1.000
_cell.length_c   1.000
_cell.angle_alpha   90.00
_cell.angle_beta   90.00
_cell.angle_gamma   90.00
#
_symmetry.space_group_name_H-M   'P 1'
#
loop_
_entity.id
_entity.type
_entity.pdbx_description
1 polymer ?
#
loop_
_entity_poly.entity_id
_entity_poly.type
_entity_poly.pdbx_seq_one_letter_code
_entity_poly.pdbx_strand_id
1 'polypeptide(L)'
;MTGNSSSTKLDNATLSLFESVSTSVIVSVIYMIVTAINLVGNGLSMWLLVFRTWPKSPSIIFMINLTLTDLALGAALPFQIAYQLQGYNWNLGPNMCSVLTLVFYTNMYCSILTMMAIGIDRYLGIVRPMLFRQTRKRKSIAVFSCLLMWGIVLSVLWPLMTTDLTFDIPELGITTCFDVLKKDMLPSMFAWAAFLFSVFLLFLLPFCVTIFCYVSVIHKLSTDSKTAQKERAIRLAATVLLVFILCFAPNNILLLAHTILRIFYKKSLYMAYKLTLCFSCLNSCLDPFIYYFASKEFRQKLREIMNMHSLSSMDSMKMEPLFSVPSSFEAGAVRRQRATMVLNPVISKLSGKLVVLASASPRRLDILHNAGLRFEVVPSWFKETLEKGLFKAPHEYAVETARQKALEVARRMPFKHLKTPDIVIGADTIVSVDGLILEKPVDKHDAYRMLSSLSGKEHSVVTGVAIVLCHENENEEVAYQLIDFYEETKVKFADLSEDMLWEYINSGEPMDKAGGYGIQALGGMLVEYVHGDFLNVVGFPLNHFCKQLDLIYNRCTSSLEQESASDPLGHSVTQPPSIVAQPPPNLSAQCSSSAKHNSSPSPRPNSPSANQTHHGHDGHSFSPVHKVKRKGSESEVGDSSGTLVNSLSKHTDDSGAALRDSENTTLPLIASRGQVTQLSGMEHEDSGPKKEELQRITDLMDGFKASKALFTASKLCVFDLLHSRPGLDAAQMAQEIKASAKGTERLLEACVSLGLLKSEERTCQKPVYENTDLAKRFLRSDAPYSLHGYIQHCDNTVWPLFSHLESAVREGTHQHERAFGKKSNDVFQDNYYKSQEIKLRFLNAMHSIARVTGKDVATAFDLSTYKTACDVGGCTGAMAYEFTKAHPGLSVTVFDLPAVVEMNQHFHPLHEDNRVSFVAGDFFKDELPKADLYILARILHDWPDEKVHMLLSKIAQTCTPGCGLLLSEIFLDEDRGGPSRGLLQALSMGQGKQRSAADYSRLLKSHGFITAHVRHMSDNFLDAMLCVKVTHITLDDTK
;
A
#
# COMPACT_ATOMS: atom_id res chain seq x y z
N MET A 1 67.31 25.99 12.18
CA MET A 1 68.16 26.82 13.07
C MET A 1 67.26 27.52 14.08
N THR A 2 67.77 27.71 15.29
CA THR A 2 67.37 28.70 16.32
C THR A 2 66.07 29.50 16.11
N GLY A 3 65.07 29.14 16.92
CA GLY A 3 64.35 30.09 17.78
C GLY A 3 63.63 31.29 17.14
N ASN A 4 62.31 31.17 17.04
CA ASN A 4 61.46 32.07 17.83
C ASN A 4 60.17 31.35 18.25
N SER A 5 60.24 30.58 19.34
CA SER A 5 59.05 30.10 20.05
C SER A 5 58.35 31.32 20.64
N SER A 6 57.42 31.92 19.89
CA SER A 6 56.70 33.10 20.34
C SER A 6 55.78 32.68 21.49
N SER A 7 56.28 32.80 22.72
CA SER A 7 55.49 32.69 23.94
C SER A 7 54.45 33.81 23.91
N THR A 8 53.28 33.51 23.33
CA THR A 8 52.07 34.31 23.44
C THR A 8 51.59 34.21 24.87
N LYS A 9 52.32 34.92 25.75
CA LYS A 9 52.09 35.05 27.18
C LYS A 9 50.60 35.33 27.37
N LEU A 10 49.93 34.34 27.93
CA LEU A 10 48.47 34.30 27.91
C LEU A 10 47.92 35.43 28.77
N ASP A 11 46.79 36.01 28.41
CA ASP A 11 46.22 37.12 29.19
C ASP A 11 45.85 36.64 30.60
N ASN A 12 46.16 37.44 31.62
CA ASN A 12 45.97 37.06 33.02
C ASN A 12 44.54 36.60 33.32
N ALA A 13 43.54 37.12 32.61
CA ALA A 13 42.13 36.74 32.76
C ALA A 13 41.80 35.34 32.21
N THR A 14 42.57 34.84 31.24
CA THR A 14 42.47 33.44 30.78
C THR A 14 43.28 32.51 31.68
N LEU A 15 44.45 32.94 32.18
CA LEU A 15 45.24 32.16 33.16
C LEU A 15 44.45 31.91 34.46
N SER A 16 43.90 32.98 35.06
CA SER A 16 43.08 32.88 36.28
C SER A 16 41.79 32.08 36.10
N LEU A 17 41.38 31.80 34.85
CA LEU A 17 40.23 30.95 34.55
C LEU A 17 40.57 29.46 34.58
N PHE A 18 41.79 29.07 34.19
CA PHE A 18 42.26 27.69 34.32
C PHE A 18 42.53 27.31 35.78
N GLU A 19 43.00 28.27 36.60
CA GLU A 19 43.16 28.12 38.06
C GLU A 19 41.82 28.07 38.82
N SER A 20 40.71 28.48 38.19
CA SER A 20 39.39 28.55 38.84
C SER A 20 38.76 27.17 39.02
N VAL A 21 39.01 26.56 40.19
CA VAL A 21 38.37 25.30 40.62
C VAL A 21 36.84 25.38 40.48
N SER A 22 36.22 26.50 40.87
CA SER A 22 34.78 26.75 40.73
C SER A 22 34.31 26.66 39.27
N THR A 23 35.12 27.18 38.32
CA THR A 23 34.81 27.09 36.88
C THR A 23 34.87 25.66 36.38
N SER A 24 35.93 24.92 36.72
CA SER A 24 36.07 23.50 36.35
C SER A 24 34.92 22.64 36.89
N VAL A 25 34.57 22.80 38.17
CA VAL A 25 33.49 22.06 38.83
C VAL A 25 32.14 22.37 38.18
N ILE A 26 31.80 23.64 37.91
CA ILE A 26 30.52 24.00 37.27
C ILE A 26 30.40 23.37 35.88
N VAL A 27 31.44 23.43 35.05
CA VAL A 27 31.40 22.85 33.70
C VAL A 27 31.35 21.32 33.75
N SER A 28 32.12 20.70 34.66
CA SER A 28 32.09 19.24 34.89
C SER A 28 30.71 18.76 35.31
N VAL A 29 30.01 19.48 36.19
CA VAL A 29 28.63 19.16 36.61
C VAL A 29 27.65 19.26 35.45
N ILE A 30 27.74 20.30 34.61
CA ILE A 30 26.90 20.42 33.41
C ILE A 30 27.15 19.24 32.47
N TYR A 31 28.41 18.89 32.18
CA TYR A 31 28.72 17.75 31.32
C TYR A 31 28.32 16.39 31.92
N MET A 32 28.39 16.18 33.24
CA MET A 32 27.87 14.97 33.88
C MET A 32 26.34 14.83 33.67
N ILE A 33 25.59 15.92 33.89
CA ILE A 33 24.13 15.95 33.68
C ILE A 33 23.79 15.69 32.20
N VAL A 34 24.50 16.35 31.27
CA VAL A 34 24.34 16.13 29.83
C VAL A 34 24.61 14.68 29.46
N THR A 35 25.72 14.10 29.93
CA THR A 35 26.11 12.71 29.63
C THR A 35 25.03 11.72 30.08
N ALA A 36 24.52 11.87 31.30
CA ALA A 36 23.50 10.99 31.85
C ALA A 36 22.18 11.05 31.07
N ILE A 37 21.69 12.25 30.76
CA ILE A 37 20.42 12.43 30.02
C ILE A 37 20.57 11.97 28.56
N ASN A 38 21.68 12.32 27.91
CA ASN A 38 21.96 11.97 26.52
C ASN A 38 22.08 10.46 26.32
N LEU A 39 22.97 9.76 27.07
CA LEU A 39 23.18 8.32 26.88
C LEU A 39 21.92 7.50 27.13
N VAL A 40 21.14 7.83 28.18
CA VAL A 40 19.87 7.14 28.48
C VAL A 40 18.80 7.49 27.44
N GLY A 41 18.62 8.78 27.15
CA GLY A 41 17.57 9.28 26.26
C GLY A 41 17.77 8.89 24.79
N ASN A 42 18.98 9.10 24.26
CA ASN A 42 19.30 8.75 22.87
C ASN A 42 19.60 7.26 22.70
N GLY A 43 20.08 6.55 23.72
CA GLY A 43 20.20 5.09 23.69
C GLY A 43 18.85 4.40 23.55
N LEU A 44 17.88 4.81 24.38
CA LEU A 44 16.48 4.34 24.27
C LEU A 44 15.84 4.78 22.95
N SER A 45 16.08 6.03 22.52
CA SER A 45 15.56 6.52 21.24
C SER A 45 16.09 5.73 20.05
N MET A 46 17.40 5.46 19.99
CA MET A 46 18.05 4.69 18.93
C MET A 46 17.50 3.26 18.86
N TRP A 47 17.36 2.57 20.00
CA TRP A 47 16.78 1.23 20.04
C TRP A 47 15.31 1.19 19.55
N LEU A 48 14.49 2.16 19.96
CA LEU A 48 13.12 2.30 19.48
C LEU A 48 13.08 2.60 17.97
N LEU A 49 13.81 3.62 17.53
CA LEU A 49 13.81 4.10 16.14
C LEU A 49 14.40 3.06 15.16
N VAL A 50 15.37 2.25 15.58
CA VAL A 50 15.95 1.17 14.75
C VAL A 50 15.08 -0.10 14.78
N PHE A 51 14.72 -0.64 15.95
CA PHE A 51 14.13 -1.98 16.06
C PHE A 51 12.60 -2.01 16.23
N ARG A 52 11.95 -0.91 16.64
CA ARG A 52 10.50 -0.90 16.93
C ARG A 52 9.67 -0.03 15.98
N THR A 53 10.25 0.97 15.33
CA THR A 53 9.54 1.84 14.38
C THR A 53 9.77 1.37 12.94
N TRP A 54 8.73 0.83 12.28
CA TRP A 54 8.75 0.44 10.86
C TRP A 54 7.36 0.69 10.24
N PRO A 55 7.25 1.12 8.96
CA PRO A 55 8.34 1.45 8.03
C PRO A 55 9.07 2.76 8.36
N LYS A 56 10.34 2.86 7.95
CA LYS A 56 11.12 4.10 8.06
C LYS A 56 10.57 5.16 7.10
N SER A 57 10.21 6.33 7.61
CA SER A 57 9.99 7.56 6.83
C SER A 57 11.32 8.32 6.64
N PRO A 58 11.39 9.29 5.70
CA PRO A 58 12.52 10.21 5.60
C PRO A 58 12.86 10.90 6.94
N SER A 59 11.85 11.40 7.65
CA SER A 59 11.99 12.03 8.96
C SER A 59 12.56 11.07 10.02
N ILE A 60 12.20 9.78 10.00
CA ILE A 60 12.77 8.76 10.89
C ILE A 60 14.25 8.50 10.58
N ILE A 61 14.65 8.54 9.30
CA ILE A 61 16.07 8.39 8.91
C ILE A 61 16.90 9.57 9.45
N PHE A 62 16.38 10.79 9.36
CA PHE A 62 17.04 11.96 9.97
C PHE A 62 17.10 11.88 11.50
N MET A 63 16.05 11.43 12.19
CA MET A 63 16.08 11.22 13.65
C MET A 63 17.10 10.14 14.06
N ILE A 64 17.26 9.07 13.27
CA ILE A 64 18.30 8.04 13.51
C ILE A 64 19.71 8.65 13.36
N ASN A 65 19.94 9.47 12.32
CA ASN A 65 21.21 10.17 12.12
C ASN A 65 21.57 11.08 13.31
N LEU A 66 20.57 11.80 13.86
CA LEU A 66 20.75 12.67 15.01
C LEU A 66 21.06 11.86 16.29
N THR A 67 20.29 10.81 16.60
CA THR A 67 20.59 9.93 17.75
C THR A 67 21.98 9.27 17.66
N LEU A 68 22.50 9.03 16.46
CA LEU A 68 23.83 8.46 16.25
C LEU A 68 24.94 9.45 16.61
N THR A 69 24.80 10.73 16.22
CA THR A 69 25.79 11.76 16.57
C THR A 69 25.70 12.12 18.06
N ASP A 70 24.49 12.20 18.61
CA ASP A 70 24.28 12.48 20.04
C ASP A 70 24.91 11.41 20.92
N LEU A 71 24.77 10.12 20.57
CA LEU A 71 25.42 9.01 21.27
C LEU A 71 26.95 9.07 21.17
N ALA A 72 27.51 9.50 20.04
CA ALA A 72 28.95 9.72 19.91
C ALA A 72 29.45 10.85 20.82
N LEU A 73 28.71 11.96 20.93
CA LEU A 73 28.99 13.02 21.91
C LEU A 73 28.87 12.50 23.35
N GLY A 74 27.84 11.69 23.65
CA GLY A 74 27.63 11.07 24.96
C GLY A 74 28.79 10.17 25.39
N ALA A 75 29.42 9.46 24.45
CA ALA A 75 30.62 8.66 24.70
C ALA A 75 31.91 9.51 24.82
N ALA A 76 31.95 10.70 24.22
CA ALA A 76 33.11 11.62 24.26
C ALA A 76 33.16 12.48 25.53
N LEU A 77 32.01 12.90 26.07
CA LEU A 77 31.91 13.78 27.25
C LEU A 77 32.64 13.29 28.52
N PRO A 78 32.66 11.98 28.88
CA PRO A 78 33.42 11.46 30.02
C PRO A 78 34.91 11.84 30.02
N PHE A 79 35.55 11.84 28.84
CA PHE A 79 36.96 12.23 28.71
C PHE A 79 37.15 13.75 28.93
N GLN A 80 36.17 14.56 28.51
CA GLN A 80 36.19 16.01 28.73
C GLN A 80 35.98 16.37 30.20
N ILE A 81 35.14 15.61 30.93
CA ILE A 81 34.96 15.73 32.38
C ILE A 81 36.27 15.35 33.10
N ALA A 82 36.91 14.25 32.71
CA ALA A 82 38.18 13.82 33.30
C ALA A 82 39.30 14.88 33.12
N TYR A 83 39.40 15.49 31.94
CA TYR A 83 40.33 16.60 31.65
C TYR A 83 40.10 17.83 32.55
N GLN A 84 38.84 18.19 32.79
CA GLN A 84 38.50 19.33 33.65
C GLN A 84 38.82 19.06 35.12
N LEU A 85 38.46 17.88 35.62
CA LEU A 85 38.77 17.45 36.99
C LEU A 85 40.28 17.26 37.24
N GLN A 86 41.08 17.03 36.18
CA GLN A 86 42.55 17.03 36.22
C GLN A 86 43.18 18.44 36.11
N GLY A 87 42.40 19.50 36.30
CA GLY A 87 42.91 20.89 36.29
C GLY A 87 43.29 21.39 34.90
N TYR A 88 42.57 20.95 33.85
CA TYR A 88 42.86 21.26 32.45
C TYR A 88 44.23 20.76 31.95
N ASN A 89 44.73 19.67 32.51
CA ASN A 89 45.94 18.99 32.02
C ASN A 89 45.57 17.76 31.16
N TRP A 90 46.06 17.71 29.92
CA TRP A 90 45.66 16.74 28.90
C TRP A 90 46.66 15.59 28.76
N ASN A 91 46.38 14.48 29.45
CA ASN A 91 47.31 13.35 29.56
C ASN A 91 47.12 12.22 28.51
N LEU A 92 46.18 12.37 27.55
CA LEU A 92 45.81 11.30 26.60
C LEU A 92 46.45 11.44 25.20
N GLY A 93 47.39 12.37 25.03
CA GLY A 93 48.15 12.58 23.79
C GLY A 93 47.37 13.30 22.67
N PRO A 94 48.05 13.74 21.59
CA PRO A 94 47.48 14.64 20.60
C PRO A 94 46.34 14.02 19.79
N ASN A 95 46.48 12.75 19.37
CA ASN A 95 45.47 12.07 18.57
C ASN A 95 44.10 12.02 19.27
N MET A 96 44.06 11.77 20.58
CA MET A 96 42.80 11.77 21.34
C MET A 96 42.21 13.17 21.50
N CYS A 97 43.06 14.23 21.59
CA CYS A 97 42.57 15.61 21.60
C CYS A 97 41.87 15.96 20.28
N SER A 98 42.49 15.61 19.14
CA SER A 98 41.91 15.83 17.81
C SER A 98 40.65 15.00 17.58
N VAL A 99 40.60 13.74 18.05
CA VAL A 99 39.40 12.88 17.97
C VAL A 99 38.23 13.45 18.78
N LEU A 100 38.43 13.83 20.05
CA LEU A 100 37.34 14.41 20.86
C LEU A 100 36.86 15.73 20.28
N THR A 101 37.78 16.62 19.90
CA THR A 101 37.46 17.90 19.27
C THR A 101 36.63 17.68 18.00
N LEU A 102 37.02 16.73 17.15
CA LEU A 102 36.26 16.36 15.97
C LEU A 102 34.86 15.85 16.31
N VAL A 103 34.68 15.02 17.35
CA VAL A 103 33.34 14.54 17.77
C VAL A 103 32.45 15.68 18.25
N PHE A 104 32.94 16.60 19.08
CA PHE A 104 32.17 17.76 19.53
C PHE A 104 31.67 18.62 18.36
N TYR A 105 32.56 18.98 17.43
CA TYR A 105 32.21 19.82 16.28
C TYR A 105 31.39 19.09 15.22
N THR A 106 31.67 17.79 14.99
CA THR A 106 30.88 16.96 14.07
C THR A 106 29.46 16.82 14.58
N ASN A 107 29.26 16.54 15.88
CA ASN A 107 27.90 16.51 16.45
C ASN A 107 27.20 17.86 16.23
N MET A 108 27.83 18.97 16.59
CA MET A 108 27.19 20.29 16.45
C MET A 108 26.74 20.59 15.01
N TYR A 109 27.60 20.38 14.00
CA TYR A 109 27.23 20.69 12.61
C TYR A 109 26.31 19.63 11.99
N CYS A 110 26.42 18.35 12.37
CA CYS A 110 25.45 17.33 11.97
C CYS A 110 24.07 17.59 12.58
N SER A 111 23.96 18.01 13.84
CA SER A 111 22.68 18.41 14.46
C SER A 111 22.08 19.63 13.75
N ILE A 112 22.88 20.67 13.48
CA ILE A 112 22.44 21.87 12.74
C ILE A 112 21.87 21.51 11.36
N LEU A 113 22.59 20.71 10.58
CA LEU A 113 22.16 20.30 9.23
C LEU A 113 20.96 19.33 9.27
N THR A 114 20.91 18.41 10.24
CA THR A 114 19.80 17.46 10.39
C THR A 114 18.51 18.17 10.84
N MET A 115 18.62 19.17 11.72
CA MET A 115 17.50 20.04 12.12
C MET A 115 16.96 20.86 10.94
N MET A 116 17.84 21.38 10.07
CA MET A 116 17.43 22.01 8.82
C MET A 116 16.69 21.01 7.90
N ALA A 117 17.20 19.77 7.75
CA ALA A 117 16.55 18.74 6.93
C ALA A 117 15.16 18.36 7.45
N ILE A 118 14.99 18.24 8.77
CA ILE A 118 13.69 18.02 9.44
C ILE A 118 12.76 19.24 9.25
N GLY A 119 13.31 20.45 9.29
CA GLY A 119 12.58 21.69 8.98
C GLY A 119 12.05 21.74 7.54
N ILE A 120 12.87 21.33 6.57
CA ILE A 120 12.50 21.24 5.14
C ILE A 120 11.45 20.14 4.91
N ASP A 121 11.61 18.95 5.51
CA ASP A 121 10.64 17.84 5.44
C ASP A 121 9.25 18.29 5.95
N ARG A 122 9.22 19.01 7.09
CA ARG A 122 8.00 19.62 7.65
C ARG A 122 7.44 20.74 6.77
N TYR A 123 8.28 21.64 6.24
CA TYR A 123 7.85 22.71 5.34
C TYR A 123 7.19 22.16 4.08
N LEU A 124 7.80 21.16 3.44
CA LEU A 124 7.24 20.52 2.25
C LEU A 124 5.92 19.82 2.58
N GLY A 125 5.87 19.07 3.69
CA GLY A 125 4.65 18.37 4.12
C GLY A 125 3.47 19.30 4.46
N ILE A 126 3.72 20.47 5.06
CA ILE A 126 2.69 21.38 5.58
C ILE A 126 2.35 22.51 4.60
N VAL A 127 3.34 23.05 3.89
CA VAL A 127 3.19 24.25 3.04
C VAL A 127 3.09 23.91 1.56
N ARG A 128 3.70 22.80 1.09
CA ARG A 128 3.68 22.38 -0.33
C ARG A 128 3.39 20.87 -0.52
N PRO A 129 2.24 20.36 -0.03
CA PRO A 129 1.97 18.91 0.06
C PRO A 129 2.00 18.15 -1.28
N MET A 130 1.75 18.81 -2.41
CA MET A 130 1.81 18.16 -3.74
C MET A 130 3.24 17.72 -4.12
N LEU A 131 4.26 18.56 -3.87
CA LEU A 131 5.67 18.21 -4.11
C LEU A 131 6.13 17.11 -3.14
N PHE A 132 5.71 17.19 -1.88
CA PHE A 132 6.01 16.22 -0.84
C PHE A 132 5.57 14.79 -1.20
N ARG A 133 4.44 14.63 -1.89
CA ARG A 133 3.92 13.35 -2.39
C ARG A 133 4.87 12.61 -3.35
N GLN A 134 5.70 13.33 -4.13
CA GLN A 134 6.75 12.71 -4.95
C GLN A 134 8.01 12.38 -4.12
N THR A 135 8.50 13.33 -3.30
CA THR A 135 9.75 13.15 -2.54
C THR A 135 9.65 12.01 -1.52
N ARG A 136 8.51 11.88 -0.82
CA ARG A 136 8.29 10.88 0.24
C ARG A 136 8.46 9.42 -0.23
N LYS A 137 8.25 9.13 -1.52
CA LYS A 137 8.43 7.77 -2.08
C LYS A 137 9.90 7.37 -2.26
N ARG A 138 10.85 8.30 -2.26
CA ARG A 138 12.28 8.04 -2.53
C ARG A 138 13.12 8.05 -1.25
N LYS A 139 12.99 7.01 -0.40
CA LYS A 139 13.77 6.81 0.84
C LYS A 139 15.29 6.99 0.65
N SER A 140 15.81 6.61 -0.52
CA SER A 140 17.22 6.80 -0.91
C SER A 140 17.70 8.26 -0.80
N ILE A 141 16.84 9.25 -1.07
CA ILE A 141 17.20 10.67 -0.97
C ILE A 141 17.58 11.04 0.47
N ALA A 142 16.82 10.59 1.48
CA ALA A 142 17.12 10.90 2.88
C ALA A 142 18.45 10.27 3.34
N VAL A 143 18.74 9.04 2.90
CA VAL A 143 20.02 8.37 3.17
C VAL A 143 21.17 9.09 2.49
N PHE A 144 21.03 9.45 1.21
CA PHE A 144 22.02 10.23 0.47
C PHE A 144 22.26 11.60 1.11
N SER A 145 21.22 12.29 1.55
CA SER A 145 21.35 13.55 2.31
C SER A 145 22.13 13.36 3.61
N CYS A 146 21.93 12.26 4.35
CA CYS A 146 22.74 11.97 5.54
C CYS A 146 24.22 11.78 5.18
N LEU A 147 24.53 10.94 4.19
CA LEU A 147 25.91 10.70 3.73
C LEU A 147 26.58 11.99 3.23
N LEU A 148 25.84 12.84 2.52
CA LEU A 148 26.32 14.15 2.05
C LEU A 148 26.57 15.12 3.20
N MET A 149 25.72 15.16 4.23
CA MET A 149 25.95 15.97 5.43
C MET A 149 27.25 15.54 6.14
N TRP A 150 27.46 14.23 6.33
CA TRP A 150 28.72 13.72 6.90
C TRP A 150 29.94 14.08 6.05
N GLY A 151 29.87 13.92 4.72
CA GLY A 151 30.97 14.30 3.82
C GLY A 151 31.32 15.78 3.88
N ILE A 152 30.33 16.67 3.91
CA ILE A 152 30.54 18.12 4.03
C ILE A 152 31.15 18.48 5.38
N VAL A 153 30.61 17.95 6.49
CA VAL A 153 31.08 18.25 7.84
C VAL A 153 32.52 17.78 8.03
N LEU A 154 32.84 16.52 7.67
CA LEU A 154 34.20 15.99 7.80
C LEU A 154 35.20 16.71 6.87
N SER A 155 34.78 17.16 5.68
CA SER A 155 35.62 17.96 4.78
C SER A 155 35.95 19.35 5.34
N VAL A 156 34.98 20.04 5.96
CA VAL A 156 35.20 21.35 6.59
C VAL A 156 36.03 21.22 7.88
N LEU A 157 35.84 20.16 8.66
CA LEU A 157 36.56 19.90 9.91
C LEU A 157 37.91 19.17 9.69
N TRP A 158 38.28 18.82 8.46
CA TRP A 158 39.53 18.12 8.12
C TRP A 158 40.81 18.74 8.73
N PRO A 159 40.98 20.08 8.83
CA PRO A 159 42.15 20.66 9.49
C PRO A 159 42.23 20.32 10.99
N LEU A 160 41.11 20.16 11.70
CA LEU A 160 41.08 19.74 13.11
C LEU A 160 41.48 18.27 13.27
N MET A 161 41.20 17.44 12.27
CA MET A 161 41.55 16.01 12.25
C MET A 161 43.05 15.77 12.00
N THR A 162 43.71 16.68 11.28
CA THR A 162 45.07 16.50 10.75
C THR A 162 46.14 17.36 11.42
N THR A 163 45.77 18.22 12.37
CA THR A 163 46.71 19.09 13.10
C THR A 163 46.78 18.72 14.58
N ASP A 164 47.92 19.04 15.20
CA ASP A 164 48.12 18.88 16.64
C ASP A 164 47.45 20.02 17.40
N LEU A 165 46.32 19.70 18.04
CA LEU A 165 45.47 20.64 18.78
C LEU A 165 45.88 20.82 20.26
N THR A 166 46.96 20.18 20.72
CA THR A 166 47.47 20.38 22.09
C THR A 166 48.20 21.74 22.21
N PHE A 167 48.30 22.31 23.40
CA PHE A 167 49.12 23.51 23.65
C PHE A 167 49.63 23.55 25.09
N ASP A 168 50.95 23.53 25.25
CA ASP A 168 51.62 23.63 26.54
C ASP A 168 51.62 25.07 27.07
N ILE A 169 51.29 25.25 28.35
CA ILE A 169 51.30 26.54 29.05
C ILE A 169 52.43 26.51 30.09
N PRO A 170 53.64 27.03 29.77
CA PRO A 170 54.79 27.00 30.68
C PRO A 170 54.56 27.72 32.01
N GLU A 171 53.69 28.72 32.03
CA GLU A 171 53.33 29.48 33.23
C GLU A 171 52.53 28.66 34.27
N LEU A 172 51.89 27.56 33.85
CA LEU A 172 51.06 26.70 34.72
C LEU A 172 51.54 25.23 34.75
N GLY A 173 52.45 24.82 33.87
CA GLY A 173 52.97 23.45 33.80
C GLY A 173 51.96 22.42 33.26
N ILE A 174 50.96 22.86 32.49
CA ILE A 174 49.88 22.01 31.94
C ILE A 174 49.90 21.99 30.41
N THR A 175 49.54 20.84 29.82
CA THR A 175 49.23 20.72 28.40
C THR A 175 47.72 20.83 28.22
N THR A 176 47.24 21.82 27.47
CA THR A 176 45.80 21.99 27.19
C THR A 176 45.38 21.33 25.87
N CYS A 177 44.10 21.00 25.72
CA CYS A 177 43.53 20.45 24.48
C CYS A 177 42.53 21.42 23.84
N PHE A 178 42.85 21.96 22.67
CA PHE A 178 42.03 22.88 21.87
C PHE A 178 41.53 24.17 22.58
N ASP A 179 42.04 24.47 23.77
CA ASP A 179 41.69 25.69 24.53
C ASP A 179 42.56 26.89 24.13
N VAL A 180 43.79 26.62 23.69
CA VAL A 180 44.70 27.61 23.11
C VAL A 180 44.97 27.29 21.65
N LEU A 181 44.39 28.11 20.78
CA LEU A 181 44.43 27.92 19.34
C LEU A 181 45.81 28.36 18.79
N LYS A 182 46.68 27.39 18.45
CA LYS A 182 47.98 27.61 17.80
C LYS A 182 47.79 28.45 16.54
N LYS A 183 48.53 29.57 16.40
CA LYS A 183 48.47 30.41 15.18
C LYS A 183 48.89 29.63 13.94
N ASP A 184 49.84 28.73 14.11
CA ASP A 184 50.47 27.94 13.05
C ASP A 184 49.68 26.66 12.70
N MET A 185 48.48 26.47 13.29
CA MET A 185 47.56 25.37 12.95
C MET A 185 47.15 25.39 11.47
N LEU A 186 47.10 26.57 10.84
CA LEU A 186 46.82 26.72 9.41
C LEU A 186 47.94 27.52 8.72
N PRO A 187 48.39 27.11 7.52
CA PRO A 187 49.63 27.58 6.92
C PRO A 187 49.59 29.02 6.39
N SER A 188 48.44 29.70 6.45
CA SER A 188 48.33 31.11 6.06
C SER A 188 47.11 31.79 6.68
N MET A 189 47.14 33.12 6.74
CA MET A 189 45.99 33.95 7.11
C MET A 189 44.78 33.74 6.16
N PHE A 190 45.02 33.38 4.90
CA PHE A 190 43.96 33.03 3.96
C PHE A 190 43.31 31.68 4.32
N ALA A 191 44.10 30.67 4.68
CA ALA A 191 43.57 29.39 5.15
C ALA A 191 42.75 29.56 6.45
N TRP A 192 43.21 30.41 7.37
CA TRP A 192 42.44 30.83 8.55
C TRP A 192 41.10 31.47 8.19
N ALA A 193 41.10 32.44 7.27
CA ALA A 193 39.89 33.12 6.83
C ALA A 193 38.92 32.16 6.11
N ALA A 194 39.43 31.27 5.25
CA ALA A 194 38.65 30.27 4.54
C ALA A 194 38.01 29.26 5.49
N PHE A 195 38.76 28.71 6.46
CA PHE A 195 38.24 27.80 7.48
C PHE A 195 37.12 28.47 8.30
N LEU A 196 37.37 29.68 8.82
CA LEU A 196 36.36 30.43 9.59
C LEU A 196 35.12 30.79 8.75
N PHE A 197 35.29 31.12 7.46
CA PHE A 197 34.18 31.39 6.56
C PHE A 197 33.37 30.12 6.25
N SER A 198 34.01 28.98 5.98
CA SER A 198 33.34 27.69 5.78
C SER A 198 32.57 27.25 7.02
N VAL A 199 33.17 27.35 8.20
CA VAL A 199 32.56 27.06 9.50
C VAL A 199 31.36 27.99 9.77
N PHE A 200 31.49 29.29 9.47
CA PHE A 200 30.39 30.25 9.61
C PHE A 200 29.25 30.00 8.62
N LEU A 201 29.56 29.65 7.36
CA LEU A 201 28.56 29.32 6.33
C LEU A 201 27.78 28.05 6.69
N LEU A 202 28.47 27.05 7.27
CA LEU A 202 27.90 25.79 7.76
C LEU A 202 26.91 26.00 8.93
N PHE A 203 26.97 27.15 9.61
CA PHE A 203 25.96 27.61 10.56
C PHE A 203 24.91 28.53 9.90
N LEU A 204 25.33 29.58 9.17
CA LEU A 204 24.47 30.66 8.70
C LEU A 204 23.42 30.20 7.68
N LEU A 205 23.80 29.37 6.70
CA LEU A 205 22.86 28.90 5.69
C LEU A 205 21.77 28.01 6.34
N PRO A 206 22.11 26.99 7.16
CA PRO A 206 21.11 26.25 7.92
C PRO A 206 20.29 27.10 8.88
N PHE A 207 20.88 28.11 9.53
CA PHE A 207 20.17 29.02 10.43
C PHE A 207 19.05 29.78 9.69
N CYS A 208 19.37 30.42 8.57
CA CYS A 208 18.40 31.15 7.75
C CYS A 208 17.30 30.23 7.18
N VAL A 209 17.67 29.05 6.64
CA VAL A 209 16.71 28.08 6.09
C VAL A 209 15.80 27.52 7.18
N THR A 210 16.34 27.19 8.35
CA THR A 210 15.59 26.63 9.49
C THR A 210 14.58 27.65 10.03
N ILE A 211 14.98 28.91 10.18
CA ILE A 211 14.06 30.01 10.54
C ILE A 211 12.96 30.14 9.48
N PHE A 212 13.31 30.23 8.19
CA PHE A 212 12.32 30.37 7.11
C PHE A 212 11.31 29.21 7.10
N CYS A 213 11.77 27.97 7.23
CA CYS A 213 10.91 26.79 7.24
C CYS A 213 9.97 26.79 8.45
N TYR A 214 10.47 26.98 9.67
CA TYR A 214 9.62 26.95 10.87
C TYR A 214 8.68 28.16 10.96
N VAL A 215 9.12 29.37 10.59
CA VAL A 215 8.24 30.55 10.52
C VAL A 215 7.14 30.35 9.47
N SER A 216 7.46 29.81 8.29
CA SER A 216 6.45 29.50 7.27
C SER A 216 5.44 28.45 7.73
N VAL A 217 5.90 27.41 8.45
CA VAL A 217 5.03 26.38 9.05
C VAL A 217 4.13 27.00 10.13
N ILE A 218 4.68 27.79 11.05
CA ILE A 218 3.92 28.47 12.11
C ILE A 218 2.88 29.42 11.50
N HIS A 219 3.28 30.23 10.52
CA HIS A 219 2.37 31.15 9.82
C HIS A 219 1.23 30.39 9.15
N LYS A 220 1.52 29.35 8.34
CA LYS A 220 0.49 28.56 7.64
C LYS A 220 -0.46 27.84 8.61
N LEU A 221 0.04 27.34 9.74
CA LEU A 221 -0.77 26.74 10.81
C LEU A 221 -1.58 27.76 11.61
N SER A 222 -1.16 29.04 11.63
CA SER A 222 -1.83 30.12 12.37
C SER A 222 -2.83 30.93 11.53
N THR A 223 -2.68 30.95 10.21
CA THR A 223 -3.66 31.54 9.27
C THR A 223 -4.91 30.68 9.08
N ASP A 224 -4.88 29.45 9.56
CA ASP A 224 -5.88 28.42 9.31
C ASP A 224 -6.64 28.07 10.61
N SER A 225 -7.90 27.64 10.50
CA SER A 225 -8.93 27.63 11.57
C SER A 225 -8.43 27.13 12.95
N LYS A 226 -8.57 27.95 13.99
CA LYS A 226 -8.01 27.67 15.32
C LYS A 226 -8.54 26.36 15.91
N THR A 227 -7.64 25.43 16.18
CA THR A 227 -7.91 24.15 16.85
C THR A 227 -6.75 23.81 17.79
N ALA A 228 -7.05 23.18 18.94
CA ALA A 228 -6.05 22.85 19.95
C ALA A 228 -4.91 21.93 19.44
N GLN A 229 -5.11 21.25 18.30
CA GLN A 229 -4.10 20.44 17.63
C GLN A 229 -3.10 21.31 16.84
N LYS A 230 -3.57 22.34 16.10
CA LYS A 230 -2.71 23.35 15.45
C LYS A 230 -1.88 24.10 16.48
N GLU A 231 -2.51 24.50 17.58
CA GLU A 231 -1.85 25.23 18.66
C GLU A 231 -0.70 24.43 19.31
N ARG A 232 -0.90 23.12 19.52
CA ARG A 232 0.16 22.19 19.99
C ARG A 232 1.26 21.99 18.93
N ALA A 233 0.92 21.95 17.64
CA ALA A 233 1.90 21.87 16.55
C ALA A 233 2.74 23.16 16.43
N ILE A 234 2.11 24.33 16.57
CA ILE A 234 2.75 25.65 16.61
C ILE A 234 3.67 25.75 17.82
N ARG A 235 3.22 25.37 19.03
CA ARG A 235 4.07 25.33 20.22
C ARG A 235 5.29 24.43 20.01
N LEU A 236 5.12 23.21 19.50
CA LEU A 236 6.24 22.32 19.22
C LEU A 236 7.23 22.89 18.19
N ALA A 237 6.73 23.49 17.10
CA ALA A 237 7.58 24.14 16.10
C ALA A 237 8.34 25.34 16.68
N ALA A 238 7.68 26.16 17.51
CA ALA A 238 8.29 27.28 18.19
C ALA A 238 9.33 26.83 19.25
N THR A 239 9.06 25.75 20.00
CA THR A 239 10.03 25.15 20.92
C THR A 239 11.27 24.64 20.19
N VAL A 240 11.11 23.90 19.08
CA VAL A 240 12.24 23.41 18.29
C VAL A 240 13.07 24.56 17.71
N LEU A 241 12.41 25.61 17.20
CA LEU A 241 13.07 26.82 16.70
C LEU A 241 13.82 27.57 17.82
N LEU A 242 13.20 27.71 18.99
CA LEU A 242 13.80 28.36 20.16
C LEU A 242 15.02 27.58 20.68
N VAL A 243 14.93 26.26 20.79
CA VAL A 243 16.05 25.38 21.19
C VAL A 243 17.20 25.51 20.20
N PHE A 244 16.92 25.43 18.89
CA PHE A 244 17.94 25.60 17.85
C PHE A 244 18.65 26.96 17.94
N ILE A 245 17.90 28.06 18.14
CA ILE A 245 18.47 29.41 18.30
C ILE A 245 19.32 29.49 19.58
N LEU A 246 18.81 29.06 20.74
CA LEU A 246 19.49 29.18 22.02
C LEU A 246 20.73 28.28 22.15
N CYS A 247 20.68 27.05 21.62
CA CYS A 247 21.79 26.10 21.71
C CYS A 247 22.90 26.42 20.70
N PHE A 248 22.59 26.74 19.44
CA PHE A 248 23.61 26.81 18.39
C PHE A 248 24.07 28.23 18.05
N ALA A 249 23.21 29.26 18.11
CA ALA A 249 23.61 30.59 17.68
C ALA A 249 24.64 31.26 18.62
N PRO A 250 24.49 31.24 19.97
CA PRO A 250 25.47 31.83 20.86
C PRO A 250 26.86 31.21 20.72
N ASN A 251 26.96 29.89 20.54
CA ASN A 251 28.25 29.21 20.37
C ASN A 251 28.94 29.58 19.05
N ASN A 252 28.22 29.52 17.92
CA ASN A 252 28.82 29.84 16.61
C ASN A 252 29.20 31.33 16.49
N ILE A 253 28.39 32.23 17.04
CA ILE A 253 28.69 33.67 17.08
C ILE A 253 29.89 33.96 17.98
N LEU A 254 29.94 33.38 19.19
CA LEU A 254 31.07 33.59 20.11
C LEU A 254 32.35 32.88 19.66
N LEU A 255 32.28 31.75 18.95
CA LEU A 255 33.44 31.10 18.35
C LEU A 255 34.10 32.01 17.30
N LEU A 256 33.29 32.60 16.41
CA LEU A 256 33.77 33.56 15.41
C LEU A 256 34.34 34.82 16.09
N ALA A 257 33.60 35.41 17.03
CA ALA A 257 34.02 36.61 17.75
C ALA A 257 35.29 36.38 18.60
N HIS A 258 35.37 35.26 19.32
CA HIS A 258 36.56 34.86 20.08
C HIS A 258 37.77 34.74 19.15
N THR A 259 37.63 34.03 18.02
CA THR A 259 38.76 33.79 17.12
C THR A 259 39.25 35.09 16.47
N ILE A 260 38.33 35.96 16.03
CA ILE A 260 38.69 37.29 15.52
C ILE A 260 39.38 38.15 16.60
N LEU A 261 38.82 38.22 17.81
CA LEU A 261 39.40 39.01 18.91
C LEU A 261 40.77 38.47 19.38
N ARG A 262 40.98 37.16 19.33
CA ARG A 262 42.25 36.51 19.70
C ARG A 262 43.33 36.70 18.63
N ILE A 263 42.98 36.58 17.35
CA ILE A 263 43.91 36.75 16.22
C ILE A 263 44.29 38.23 16.05
N PHE A 264 43.32 39.14 15.96
CA PHE A 264 43.55 40.55 15.59
C PHE A 264 43.80 41.47 16.80
N TYR A 265 43.14 41.23 17.94
CA TYR A 265 43.14 42.16 19.08
C TYR A 265 43.79 41.61 20.35
N LYS A 266 44.29 40.36 20.33
CA LYS A 266 44.85 39.63 21.50
C LYS A 266 43.92 39.59 22.72
N LYS A 267 42.60 39.67 22.54
CA LYS A 267 41.61 39.59 23.64
C LYS A 267 40.93 38.22 23.65
N SER A 268 40.66 37.71 24.85
CA SER A 268 40.03 36.42 25.08
C SER A 268 38.58 36.54 25.51
N LEU A 269 37.68 35.83 24.83
CA LEU A 269 36.30 35.56 25.27
C LEU A 269 36.12 34.10 25.73
N TYR A 270 37.22 33.45 26.16
CA TYR A 270 37.29 31.99 26.35
C TYR A 270 36.18 31.42 27.25
N MET A 271 35.92 32.04 28.42
CA MET A 271 34.86 31.61 29.34
C MET A 271 33.46 31.65 28.69
N ALA A 272 33.12 32.74 28.01
CA ALA A 272 31.81 32.90 27.39
C ALA A 272 31.60 31.88 26.26
N TYR A 273 32.62 31.65 25.45
CA TYR A 273 32.63 30.61 24.42
C TYR A 273 32.48 29.19 25.03
N LYS A 274 33.24 28.85 26.09
CA LYS A 274 33.11 27.52 26.72
C LYS A 274 31.75 27.30 27.37
N LEU A 275 31.16 28.32 28.00
CA LEU A 275 29.79 28.24 28.51
C LEU A 275 28.79 28.01 27.37
N THR A 276 28.90 28.71 26.23
CA THR A 276 27.99 28.48 25.10
C THR A 276 28.23 27.17 24.36
N LEU A 277 29.44 26.62 24.38
CA LEU A 277 29.71 25.23 23.96
C LEU A 277 29.02 24.21 24.88
N CYS A 278 28.88 24.50 26.17
CA CYS A 278 28.08 23.68 27.07
C CYS A 278 26.57 23.80 26.76
N PHE A 279 26.08 25.01 26.48
CA PHE A 279 24.70 25.21 26.04
C PHE A 279 24.40 24.53 24.69
N SER A 280 25.35 24.43 23.75
CA SER A 280 25.13 23.67 22.51
C SER A 280 25.02 22.16 22.75
N CYS A 281 25.71 21.62 23.77
CA CYS A 281 25.60 20.20 24.13
C CYS A 281 24.23 19.83 24.70
N LEU A 282 23.49 20.79 25.30
CA LEU A 282 22.14 20.55 25.82
C LEU A 282 21.10 20.22 24.73
N ASN A 283 21.37 20.50 23.44
CA ASN A 283 20.46 20.09 22.36
C ASN A 283 20.24 18.57 22.39
N SER A 284 21.33 17.79 22.51
CA SER A 284 21.30 16.32 22.57
C SER A 284 20.40 15.76 23.70
N CYS A 285 20.25 16.51 24.79
CA CYS A 285 19.38 16.15 25.91
C CYS A 285 17.90 16.45 25.64
N LEU A 286 17.61 17.39 24.75
CA LEU A 286 16.26 17.81 24.36
C LEU A 286 15.72 17.02 23.16
N ASP A 287 16.61 16.50 22.31
CA ASP A 287 16.23 15.70 21.13
C ASP A 287 15.33 14.48 21.46
N PRO A 288 15.55 13.68 22.53
CA PRO A 288 14.61 12.67 23.01
C PRO A 288 13.18 13.19 23.28
N PHE A 289 13.05 14.39 23.84
CA PHE A 289 11.75 15.04 24.06
C PHE A 289 11.15 15.53 22.75
N ILE A 290 11.97 16.03 21.82
CA ILE A 290 11.54 16.41 20.47
C ILE A 290 11.02 15.17 19.73
N TYR A 291 11.69 14.02 19.78
CA TYR A 291 11.21 12.76 19.18
C TYR A 291 9.88 12.31 19.80
N TYR A 292 9.76 12.41 21.14
CA TYR A 292 8.51 12.14 21.85
C TYR A 292 7.37 13.04 21.32
N PHE A 293 7.51 14.35 21.31
CA PHE A 293 6.41 15.21 20.84
C PHE A 293 6.21 15.17 19.31
N ALA A 294 7.23 14.86 18.52
CA ALA A 294 7.18 14.80 17.06
C ALA A 294 6.52 13.53 16.49
N SER A 295 6.82 12.34 17.03
CA SER A 295 6.27 11.06 16.53
C SER A 295 5.15 10.53 17.43
N LYS A 296 4.06 10.06 16.81
CA LYS A 296 2.96 9.40 17.53
C LYS A 296 3.30 7.94 17.82
N GLU A 297 4.05 7.34 16.90
CA GLU A 297 4.53 5.97 16.86
C GLU A 297 5.54 5.74 17.99
N PHE A 298 6.53 6.64 18.12
CA PHE A 298 7.53 6.64 19.18
C PHE A 298 6.88 6.70 20.57
N ARG A 299 5.96 7.66 20.78
CA ARG A 299 5.17 7.79 22.02
C ARG A 299 4.40 6.53 22.37
N GLN A 300 3.75 5.94 21.38
CA GLN A 300 2.96 4.74 21.56
C GLN A 300 3.86 3.55 21.95
N LYS A 301 5.00 3.35 21.27
CA LYS A 301 5.96 2.29 21.63
C LYS A 301 6.61 2.49 22.99
N LEU A 302 6.98 3.72 23.34
CA LEU A 302 7.53 4.02 24.66
C LEU A 302 6.54 3.68 25.79
N ARG A 303 5.26 4.05 25.65
CA ARG A 303 4.21 3.69 26.64
C ARG A 303 3.95 2.19 26.73
N GLU A 304 3.95 1.47 25.60
CA GLU A 304 3.83 0.00 25.57
C GLU A 304 4.96 -0.71 26.34
N ILE A 305 6.13 -0.08 26.47
CA ILE A 305 7.30 -0.65 27.16
C ILE A 305 7.37 -0.24 28.63
N MET A 306 6.97 0.98 28.98
CA MET A 306 6.98 1.46 30.37
C MET A 306 5.82 0.91 31.24
N ASN A 307 4.84 0.21 30.64
CA ASN A 307 3.72 -0.44 31.33
C ASN A 307 2.85 0.49 32.21
N MET A 308 2.93 1.81 31.99
CA MET A 308 2.31 2.88 32.79
C MET A 308 0.81 2.99 32.52
N HIS A 309 0.02 2.12 33.16
CA HIS A 309 -1.43 2.04 32.99
C HIS A 309 -2.27 3.01 33.86
N SER A 310 -1.64 3.81 34.74
CA SER A 310 -2.29 4.47 35.88
C SER A 310 -2.13 6.00 35.99
N LEU A 311 -1.85 6.71 34.88
CA LEU A 311 -1.76 8.20 34.87
C LEU A 311 -2.82 8.84 33.94
N SER A 312 -4.07 8.43 34.12
CA SER A 312 -5.23 8.84 33.31
C SER A 312 -5.70 10.29 33.52
N SER A 313 -5.14 11.04 34.48
CA SER A 313 -5.59 12.40 34.83
C SER A 313 -4.99 13.53 33.98
N MET A 314 -4.04 13.23 33.08
CA MET A 314 -3.46 14.22 32.13
C MET A 314 -3.99 14.06 30.70
N ASP A 315 -4.88 13.10 30.44
CA ASP A 315 -5.17 12.60 29.09
C ASP A 315 -6.35 13.30 28.36
N SER A 316 -6.38 14.64 28.43
CA SER A 316 -7.13 15.48 27.46
C SER A 316 -6.28 15.88 26.23
N MET A 317 -5.08 15.28 26.09
CA MET A 317 -4.05 15.74 25.16
C MET A 317 -4.09 15.10 23.76
N LYS A 318 -5.29 14.80 23.23
CA LYS A 318 -5.46 14.36 21.83
C LYS A 318 -4.86 15.36 20.84
N MET A 319 -3.82 14.92 20.12
CA MET A 319 -3.20 15.66 19.03
C MET A 319 -3.11 14.73 17.82
N GLU A 320 -4.03 14.89 16.88
CA GLU A 320 -3.98 14.27 15.56
C GLU A 320 -3.22 15.18 14.57
N PRO A 321 -2.80 14.65 13.41
CA PRO A 321 -2.04 15.42 12.43
C PRO A 321 -2.98 16.35 11.66
N LEU A 322 -2.50 17.54 11.29
CA LEU A 322 -3.24 18.42 10.38
C LEU A 322 -3.20 17.99 8.90
N PHE A 323 -2.67 16.80 8.62
CA PHE A 323 -2.53 16.26 7.28
C PHE A 323 -2.96 14.80 7.25
N SER A 324 -4.26 14.61 7.05
CA SER A 324 -4.88 13.36 6.63
C SER A 324 -5.77 13.59 5.40
N VAL A 325 -5.18 14.09 4.32
CA VAL A 325 -5.77 13.87 2.98
C VAL A 325 -5.78 12.36 2.74
N PRO A 326 -6.90 11.74 2.32
CA PRO A 326 -6.98 10.29 2.15
C PRO A 326 -5.95 9.77 1.14
N SER A 327 -4.94 9.03 1.61
CA SER A 327 -4.00 8.33 0.73
C SER A 327 -4.57 6.98 0.33
N SER A 328 -5.31 6.95 -0.78
CA SER A 328 -5.47 5.70 -1.54
C SER A 328 -4.08 5.22 -2.03
N PHE A 329 -3.93 3.90 -2.18
CA PHE A 329 -2.68 3.21 -2.53
C PHE A 329 -1.47 3.38 -1.59
N GLU A 330 -1.47 2.63 -0.48
CA GLU A 330 -0.35 1.75 -0.10
C GLU A 330 -0.82 0.73 0.97
N ALA A 331 -0.99 -0.54 0.58
CA ALA A 331 -1.48 -1.60 1.47
C ALA A 331 -0.36 -2.61 1.78
N GLY A 332 0.16 -2.56 3.01
CA GLY A 332 1.18 -3.49 3.48
C GLY A 332 1.63 -3.21 4.92
N ALA A 333 1.73 -4.27 5.73
CA ALA A 333 2.20 -4.27 7.12
C ALA A 333 1.40 -3.39 8.12
N VAL A 334 0.28 -3.92 8.63
CA VAL A 334 -0.29 -3.49 9.93
C VAL A 334 -0.32 -4.68 10.89
N ARG A 335 0.66 -4.73 11.80
CA ARG A 335 0.63 -5.56 13.01
C ARG A 335 -0.45 -5.01 13.93
N ARG A 336 -1.54 -5.75 14.17
CA ARG A 336 -2.66 -5.28 15.04
C ARG A 336 -2.19 -5.03 16.48
N GLN A 337 -1.94 -3.76 16.81
CA GLN A 337 -2.37 -3.23 18.10
C GLN A 337 -3.90 -3.02 18.06
N ARG A 338 -4.54 -2.94 19.24
CA ARG A 338 -5.90 -2.40 19.35
C ARG A 338 -5.89 -0.92 18.93
N ALA A 339 -6.40 -0.63 17.74
CA ALA A 339 -6.69 0.73 17.31
C ALA A 339 -8.03 1.17 17.93
N THR A 340 -7.98 2.00 18.97
CA THR A 340 -9.18 2.58 19.56
C THR A 340 -9.82 3.56 18.57
N MET A 341 -10.92 3.15 17.93
CA MET A 341 -11.65 3.99 16.97
C MET A 341 -12.12 5.30 17.64
N VAL A 342 -11.96 6.42 16.93
CA VAL A 342 -12.12 7.76 17.52
C VAL A 342 -13.60 8.14 17.73
N LEU A 343 -14.52 7.47 17.03
CA LEU A 343 -15.99 7.64 17.10
C LEU A 343 -16.70 6.70 18.10
N ASN A 344 -15.95 6.04 18.99
CA ASN A 344 -16.49 5.02 19.90
C ASN A 344 -17.71 5.47 20.76
N PRO A 345 -17.84 6.73 21.25
CA PRO A 345 -18.98 7.11 22.09
C PRO A 345 -20.36 7.02 21.41
N VAL A 346 -20.42 7.23 20.09
CA VAL A 346 -21.68 7.29 19.33
C VAL A 346 -21.91 5.97 18.58
N ILE A 347 -20.89 5.44 17.88
CA ILE A 347 -21.04 4.20 17.11
C ILE A 347 -21.24 2.98 18.04
N SER A 348 -20.74 2.99 19.28
CA SER A 348 -21.05 1.92 20.24
C SER A 348 -22.51 1.91 20.72
N LYS A 349 -23.25 3.02 20.63
CA LYS A 349 -24.70 3.06 20.92
C LYS A 349 -25.53 2.34 19.85
N LEU A 350 -24.94 2.06 18.69
CA LEU A 350 -25.50 1.21 17.63
C LEU A 350 -25.01 -0.25 17.72
N SER A 351 -24.20 -0.60 18.73
CA SER A 351 -23.72 -1.98 18.92
C SER A 351 -24.86 -2.87 19.40
N GLY A 352 -25.26 -3.83 18.57
CA GLY A 352 -26.39 -4.73 18.83
C GLY A 352 -27.69 -4.35 18.11
N LYS A 353 -27.73 -3.18 17.46
CA LYS A 353 -28.86 -2.72 16.64
C LYS A 353 -28.77 -3.20 15.18
N LEU A 354 -29.91 -3.47 14.55
CA LEU A 354 -30.01 -3.73 13.11
C LEU A 354 -30.00 -2.41 12.32
N VAL A 355 -28.79 -1.95 12.00
CA VAL A 355 -28.56 -0.80 11.11
C VAL A 355 -28.68 -1.25 9.64
N VAL A 356 -29.38 -0.47 8.82
CA VAL A 356 -29.57 -0.76 7.39
C VAL A 356 -29.21 0.45 6.53
N LEU A 357 -28.44 0.24 5.45
CA LEU A 357 -28.14 1.24 4.44
C LEU A 357 -29.05 1.07 3.22
N ALA A 358 -29.93 2.04 2.96
CA ALA A 358 -30.89 2.06 1.87
C ALA A 358 -30.28 2.46 0.51
N SER A 359 -29.04 2.03 0.23
CA SER A 359 -28.27 2.48 -0.95
C SER A 359 -27.30 1.43 -1.46
N ALA A 360 -27.25 1.23 -2.78
CA ALA A 360 -26.28 0.37 -3.46
C ALA A 360 -24.96 1.08 -3.84
N SER A 361 -24.80 2.38 -3.53
CA SER A 361 -23.65 3.18 -3.96
C SER A 361 -22.36 2.74 -3.24
N PRO A 362 -21.35 2.18 -3.94
CA PRO A 362 -20.13 1.65 -3.30
C PRO A 362 -19.42 2.70 -2.44
N ARG A 363 -19.39 3.95 -2.92
CA ARG A 363 -18.82 5.11 -2.23
C ARG A 363 -19.44 5.33 -0.84
N ARG A 364 -20.74 5.04 -0.66
CA ARG A 364 -21.44 5.20 0.64
C ARG A 364 -21.18 4.01 1.58
N LEU A 365 -21.10 2.79 1.03
CA LEU A 365 -20.65 1.61 1.76
C LEU A 365 -19.23 1.84 2.29
N ASP A 366 -18.31 2.29 1.45
CA ASP A 366 -16.91 2.57 1.79
C ASP A 366 -16.81 3.64 2.89
N ILE A 367 -17.51 4.78 2.77
CA ILE A 367 -17.48 5.85 3.78
C ILE A 367 -17.95 5.34 5.15
N LEU A 368 -19.07 4.60 5.20
CA LEU A 368 -19.65 4.14 6.47
C LEU A 368 -18.88 2.96 7.08
N HIS A 369 -18.37 2.02 6.28
CA HIS A 369 -17.51 0.94 6.79
C HIS A 369 -16.16 1.46 7.30
N ASN A 370 -15.53 2.41 6.61
CA ASN A 370 -14.29 3.03 7.09
C ASN A 370 -14.49 3.88 8.37
N ALA A 371 -15.70 4.41 8.59
CA ALA A 371 -16.09 5.02 9.86
C ALA A 371 -16.24 4.01 11.03
N GLY A 372 -16.29 2.71 10.72
CA GLY A 372 -16.47 1.62 11.69
C GLY A 372 -17.93 1.21 11.91
N LEU A 373 -18.87 1.73 11.12
CA LEU A 373 -20.29 1.35 11.21
C LEU A 373 -20.50 -0.06 10.65
N ARG A 374 -21.27 -0.87 11.38
CA ARG A 374 -21.80 -2.16 10.91
C ARG A 374 -23.25 -1.95 10.47
N PHE A 375 -23.62 -2.45 9.30
CA PHE A 375 -24.95 -2.33 8.72
C PHE A 375 -25.19 -3.43 7.69
N GLU A 376 -26.46 -3.83 7.49
CA GLU A 376 -26.90 -4.59 6.32
C GLU A 376 -27.15 -3.62 5.14
N VAL A 377 -26.94 -4.07 3.90
CA VAL A 377 -27.14 -3.25 2.69
C VAL A 377 -28.40 -3.72 1.98
N VAL A 378 -29.44 -2.89 1.99
CA VAL A 378 -30.73 -3.19 1.36
C VAL A 378 -31.07 -2.06 0.39
N PRO A 379 -30.76 -2.20 -0.92
CA PRO A 379 -31.08 -1.18 -1.91
C PRO A 379 -32.59 -0.85 -1.92
N SER A 380 -32.89 0.45 -2.01
CA SER A 380 -34.26 0.90 -2.20
C SER A 380 -34.75 0.63 -3.62
N TRP A 381 -36.05 0.38 -3.75
CA TRP A 381 -36.75 0.27 -5.04
C TRP A 381 -37.48 1.57 -5.43
N PHE A 382 -37.32 2.65 -4.66
CA PHE A 382 -37.84 3.96 -5.01
C PHE A 382 -37.21 4.47 -6.31
N LYS A 383 -38.04 4.71 -7.32
CA LYS A 383 -37.61 5.28 -8.60
C LYS A 383 -37.33 6.77 -8.44
N GLU A 384 -36.21 7.24 -8.97
CA GLU A 384 -35.75 8.65 -8.93
C GLU A 384 -36.56 9.52 -9.91
N THR A 385 -37.90 9.53 -9.79
CA THR A 385 -38.85 10.14 -10.74
C THR A 385 -39.66 11.30 -10.13
N LEU A 386 -39.09 12.00 -9.15
CA LEU A 386 -39.71 13.20 -8.58
C LEU A 386 -39.58 14.38 -9.56
N GLU A 387 -40.65 15.17 -9.70
CA GLU A 387 -40.67 16.34 -10.57
C GLU A 387 -39.83 17.48 -9.97
N LYS A 388 -38.63 17.70 -10.55
CA LYS A 388 -37.65 18.69 -10.08
C LYS A 388 -38.20 20.11 -9.99
N GLY A 389 -39.20 20.47 -10.81
CA GLY A 389 -39.86 21.77 -10.80
C GLY A 389 -40.79 22.05 -9.61
N LEU A 390 -41.10 21.05 -8.77
CA LEU A 390 -41.91 21.24 -7.55
C LEU A 390 -41.09 21.76 -6.36
N PHE A 391 -39.76 21.77 -6.46
CA PHE A 391 -38.83 22.12 -5.40
C PHE A 391 -38.26 23.53 -5.63
N LYS A 392 -38.18 24.34 -4.57
CA LYS A 392 -37.67 25.72 -4.61
C LYS A 392 -36.15 25.77 -4.60
N ALA A 393 -35.50 24.73 -4.06
CA ALA A 393 -34.04 24.63 -4.02
C ALA A 393 -33.57 23.17 -4.26
N PRO A 394 -32.39 22.97 -4.88
CA PRO A 394 -31.83 21.64 -5.13
C PRO A 394 -31.69 20.75 -3.88
N HIS A 395 -31.46 21.33 -2.70
CA HIS A 395 -31.36 20.55 -1.47
C HIS A 395 -32.69 19.94 -1.02
N GLU A 396 -33.82 20.59 -1.28
CA GLU A 396 -35.15 20.02 -0.97
C GLU A 396 -35.38 18.73 -1.76
N TYR A 397 -34.98 18.72 -3.04
CA TYR A 397 -35.03 17.54 -3.93
C TYR A 397 -34.18 16.38 -3.41
N ALA A 398 -32.94 16.67 -3.02
CA ALA A 398 -32.00 15.66 -2.51
C ALA A 398 -32.46 15.06 -1.18
N VAL A 399 -33.00 15.89 -0.27
CA VAL A 399 -33.58 15.44 1.01
C VAL A 399 -34.80 14.56 0.77
N GLU A 400 -35.78 15.01 -0.03
CA GLU A 400 -36.98 14.22 -0.32
C GLU A 400 -36.63 12.87 -0.98
N THR A 401 -35.68 12.88 -1.92
CA THR A 401 -35.21 11.64 -2.58
C THR A 401 -34.52 10.68 -1.59
N ALA A 402 -33.72 11.20 -0.65
CA ALA A 402 -33.13 10.38 0.42
C ALA A 402 -34.18 9.83 1.40
N ARG A 403 -35.17 10.67 1.76
CA ARG A 403 -36.28 10.38 2.67
C ARG A 403 -37.17 9.25 2.15
N GLN A 404 -37.57 9.32 0.88
CA GLN A 404 -38.37 8.28 0.24
C GLN A 404 -37.61 6.94 0.17
N LYS A 405 -36.31 6.96 -0.15
CA LYS A 405 -35.46 5.75 -0.17
C LYS A 405 -35.34 5.09 1.21
N ALA A 406 -35.20 5.88 2.28
CA ALA A 406 -35.15 5.36 3.64
C ALA A 406 -36.51 4.75 4.06
N LEU A 407 -37.62 5.48 3.84
CA LEU A 407 -38.96 5.04 4.23
C LEU A 407 -39.45 3.83 3.44
N GLU A 408 -39.09 3.69 2.17
CA GLU A 408 -39.43 2.51 1.35
C GLU A 408 -38.78 1.25 1.89
N VAL A 409 -37.48 1.31 2.24
CA VAL A 409 -36.77 0.18 2.86
C VAL A 409 -37.30 -0.12 4.26
N ALA A 410 -37.47 0.91 5.10
CA ALA A 410 -37.95 0.74 6.48
C ALA A 410 -39.34 0.07 6.53
N ARG A 411 -40.27 0.47 5.66
CA ARG A 411 -41.61 -0.12 5.59
C ARG A 411 -41.63 -1.51 4.95
N ARG A 412 -40.73 -1.81 4.01
CA ARG A 412 -40.66 -3.12 3.34
C ARG A 412 -40.02 -4.21 4.19
N MET A 413 -39.06 -3.87 5.05
CA MET A 413 -38.29 -4.87 5.79
C MET A 413 -39.12 -5.79 6.70
N PRO A 414 -40.05 -5.30 7.55
CA PRO A 414 -40.88 -6.16 8.39
C PRO A 414 -41.63 -7.24 7.58
N PHE A 415 -42.38 -6.83 6.54
CA PHE A 415 -43.24 -7.73 5.77
C PHE A 415 -42.49 -8.69 4.83
N LYS A 416 -41.35 -8.28 4.25
CA LYS A 416 -40.66 -9.06 3.20
C LYS A 416 -39.36 -9.73 3.65
N HIS A 417 -38.77 -9.29 4.76
CA HIS A 417 -37.53 -9.85 5.30
C HIS A 417 -37.69 -10.41 6.73
N LEU A 418 -38.90 -10.36 7.31
CA LEU A 418 -39.23 -10.89 8.64
C LEU A 418 -38.31 -10.35 9.76
N LYS A 419 -37.91 -9.09 9.62
CA LYS A 419 -37.08 -8.34 10.58
C LYS A 419 -37.44 -6.86 10.53
N THR A 420 -37.69 -6.26 11.69
CA THR A 420 -37.77 -4.79 11.83
C THR A 420 -36.37 -4.22 12.04
N PRO A 421 -35.92 -3.23 11.23
CA PRO A 421 -34.60 -2.61 11.40
C PRO A 421 -34.66 -1.48 12.43
N ASP A 422 -33.76 -1.45 13.42
CA ASP A 422 -33.65 -0.34 14.39
C ASP A 422 -33.51 1.03 13.73
N ILE A 423 -32.77 1.08 12.62
CA ILE A 423 -32.34 2.32 11.98
C ILE A 423 -32.02 2.10 10.50
N VAL A 424 -32.69 2.85 9.63
CA VAL A 424 -32.50 2.84 8.16
C VAL A 424 -31.92 4.18 7.71
N ILE A 425 -30.82 4.12 6.96
CA ILE A 425 -30.07 5.28 6.47
C ILE A 425 -30.28 5.40 4.95
N GLY A 426 -31.04 6.40 4.51
CA GLY A 426 -31.14 6.81 3.11
C GLY A 426 -30.21 7.97 2.80
N ALA A 427 -29.74 8.05 1.55
CA ALA A 427 -28.99 9.20 1.07
C ALA A 427 -29.17 9.38 -0.44
N ASP A 428 -29.17 10.63 -0.90
CA ASP A 428 -29.15 10.98 -2.31
C ASP A 428 -28.23 12.17 -2.59
N THR A 429 -27.54 12.16 -3.73
CA THR A 429 -26.49 13.14 -4.06
C THR A 429 -26.69 13.64 -5.48
N ILE A 430 -26.80 14.96 -5.62
CA ILE A 430 -26.92 15.67 -6.88
C ILE A 430 -25.80 16.70 -7.05
N VAL A 431 -25.60 17.15 -8.29
CA VAL A 431 -24.83 18.36 -8.60
C VAL A 431 -25.80 19.44 -9.08
N SER A 432 -25.52 20.71 -8.80
CA SER A 432 -26.32 21.82 -9.33
C SER A 432 -25.47 23.03 -9.72
N VAL A 433 -25.71 23.51 -10.94
CA VAL A 433 -25.08 24.69 -11.54
C VAL A 433 -26.19 25.60 -12.06
N ASP A 434 -26.09 26.91 -11.80
CA ASP A 434 -27.09 27.92 -12.21
C ASP A 434 -28.56 27.56 -11.86
N GLY A 435 -28.77 26.76 -10.80
CA GLY A 435 -30.08 26.26 -10.36
C GLY A 435 -30.57 24.97 -11.05
N LEU A 436 -29.91 24.53 -12.13
CA LEU A 436 -30.22 23.26 -12.81
C LEU A 436 -29.75 22.06 -11.96
N ILE A 437 -30.55 21.00 -11.85
CA ILE A 437 -30.20 19.76 -11.15
C ILE A 437 -29.59 18.75 -12.14
N LEU A 438 -28.37 18.31 -11.87
CA LEU A 438 -27.62 17.29 -12.61
C LEU A 438 -27.46 16.03 -11.76
N GLU A 439 -27.99 14.92 -12.26
CA GLU A 439 -27.89 13.59 -11.66
C GLU A 439 -26.80 12.77 -12.36
N LYS A 440 -26.95 11.45 -12.42
CA LYS A 440 -26.08 10.55 -13.18
C LYS A 440 -26.38 10.75 -14.68
N PRO A 441 -25.37 10.83 -15.56
CA PRO A 441 -25.60 11.00 -16.99
C PRO A 441 -26.22 9.74 -17.60
N VAL A 442 -27.15 9.91 -18.55
CA VAL A 442 -27.83 8.78 -19.22
C VAL A 442 -26.90 8.08 -20.21
N ASP A 443 -26.10 8.85 -20.94
CA ASP A 443 -25.12 8.36 -21.91
C ASP A 443 -23.89 9.28 -22.02
N LYS A 444 -22.97 8.99 -22.95
CA LYS A 444 -21.71 9.74 -23.13
C LYS A 444 -21.91 11.18 -23.61
N HIS A 445 -22.91 11.46 -24.44
CA HIS A 445 -23.24 12.82 -24.89
C HIS A 445 -23.92 13.62 -23.77
N ASP A 446 -24.74 12.97 -22.95
CA ASP A 446 -25.30 13.59 -21.75
C ASP A 446 -24.20 13.90 -20.72
N ALA A 447 -23.23 13.00 -20.53
CA ALA A 447 -22.02 13.26 -19.74
C ALA A 447 -21.21 14.45 -20.31
N TYR A 448 -21.05 14.54 -21.64
CA TYR A 448 -20.41 15.69 -22.29
C TYR A 448 -21.16 16.99 -22.01
N ARG A 449 -22.49 17.01 -22.23
CA ARG A 449 -23.37 18.14 -21.94
C ARG A 449 -23.27 18.60 -20.48
N MET A 450 -23.23 17.67 -19.53
CA MET A 450 -23.02 17.98 -18.11
C MET A 450 -21.64 18.61 -17.89
N LEU A 451 -20.56 17.92 -18.24
CA LEU A 451 -19.20 18.36 -17.91
C LEU A 451 -18.82 19.67 -18.61
N SER A 452 -19.22 19.87 -19.87
CA SER A 452 -19.03 21.14 -20.59
C SER A 452 -19.81 22.30 -19.96
N SER A 453 -20.94 22.03 -19.28
CA SER A 453 -21.70 23.05 -18.54
C SER A 453 -21.08 23.41 -17.18
N LEU A 454 -20.19 22.56 -16.65
CA LEU A 454 -19.43 22.76 -15.40
C LEU A 454 -18.03 23.34 -15.67
N SER A 455 -17.44 23.11 -16.84
CA SER A 455 -16.15 23.65 -17.27
C SER A 455 -16.04 25.16 -16.97
N GLY A 456 -14.95 25.56 -16.31
CA GLY A 456 -14.71 26.96 -15.91
C GLY A 456 -15.64 27.52 -14.83
N LYS A 457 -16.62 26.78 -14.29
CA LYS A 457 -17.61 27.27 -13.31
C LYS A 457 -17.39 26.74 -11.89
N GLU A 458 -18.01 27.43 -10.92
CA GLU A 458 -18.31 26.88 -9.60
C GLU A 458 -19.73 26.30 -9.60
N HIS A 459 -19.90 25.13 -9.02
CA HIS A 459 -21.19 24.44 -8.85
C HIS A 459 -21.31 23.83 -7.46
N SER A 460 -22.55 23.55 -7.07
CA SER A 460 -22.87 22.93 -5.77
C SER A 460 -22.94 21.42 -5.92
N VAL A 461 -22.37 20.68 -4.97
CA VAL A 461 -22.68 19.27 -4.75
C VAL A 461 -23.49 19.19 -3.47
N VAL A 462 -24.64 18.53 -3.54
CA VAL A 462 -25.60 18.46 -2.43
C VAL A 462 -25.95 17.01 -2.17
N THR A 463 -25.74 16.55 -0.93
CA THR A 463 -26.25 15.26 -0.47
C THR A 463 -27.32 15.47 0.58
N GLY A 464 -28.53 14.99 0.30
CA GLY A 464 -29.56 14.77 1.31
C GLY A 464 -29.33 13.43 2.01
N VAL A 465 -29.58 13.37 3.32
CA VAL A 465 -29.49 12.16 4.14
C VAL A 465 -30.74 12.08 5.01
N ALA A 466 -31.31 10.87 5.10
CA ALA A 466 -32.45 10.58 5.95
C ALA A 466 -32.14 9.40 6.87
N ILE A 467 -32.45 9.57 8.15
CA ILE A 467 -32.35 8.56 9.20
C ILE A 467 -33.76 8.25 9.67
N VAL A 468 -34.20 7.00 9.47
CA VAL A 468 -35.47 6.50 10.02
C VAL A 468 -35.14 5.57 11.17
N LEU A 469 -35.50 5.95 12.39
CA LEU A 469 -35.50 5.07 13.55
C LEU A 469 -36.84 4.32 13.59
N CYS A 470 -36.82 3.02 13.83
CA CYS A 470 -38.04 2.22 13.95
C CYS A 470 -38.19 1.72 15.39
N HIS A 471 -39.41 1.81 15.92
CA HIS A 471 -39.75 1.35 17.26
C HIS A 471 -41.02 0.50 17.19
N GLU A 472 -40.99 -0.71 17.73
CA GLU A 472 -42.18 -1.55 17.89
C GLU A 472 -42.93 -1.08 19.15
N ASN A 473 -44.20 -0.69 18.98
CA ASN A 473 -45.08 -0.34 20.09
C ASN A 473 -45.78 -1.59 20.64
N GLU A 474 -46.37 -1.49 21.84
CA GLU A 474 -47.11 -2.58 22.51
C GLU A 474 -48.30 -3.16 21.71
N ASN A 475 -48.75 -2.46 20.67
CA ASN A 475 -49.83 -2.87 19.75
C ASN A 475 -49.32 -3.55 18.45
N GLU A 476 -48.06 -4.01 18.40
CA GLU A 476 -47.37 -4.53 17.19
C GLU A 476 -47.21 -3.54 16.02
N GLU A 477 -47.71 -2.30 16.12
CA GLU A 477 -47.46 -1.25 15.14
C GLU A 477 -46.05 -0.68 15.24
N VAL A 478 -45.33 -0.65 14.11
CA VAL A 478 -44.00 -0.03 13.99
C VAL A 478 -44.13 1.49 13.82
N ALA A 479 -43.72 2.24 14.84
CA ALA A 479 -43.56 3.69 14.77
C ALA A 479 -42.24 4.05 14.07
N TYR A 480 -42.27 5.07 13.20
CA TYR A 480 -41.12 5.56 12.43
C TYR A 480 -40.79 7.00 12.83
N GLN A 481 -39.68 7.21 13.55
CA GLN A 481 -39.15 8.57 13.76
C GLN A 481 -38.16 8.90 12.64
N LEU A 482 -38.50 9.92 11.86
CA LEU A 482 -37.66 10.41 10.77
C LEU A 482 -36.84 11.63 11.21
N ILE A 483 -35.56 11.64 10.85
CA ILE A 483 -34.64 12.77 10.99
C ILE A 483 -33.88 12.89 9.67
N ASP A 484 -34.06 13.98 8.94
CA ASP A 484 -33.34 14.26 7.69
C ASP A 484 -32.62 15.62 7.70
N PHE A 485 -31.63 15.74 6.82
CA PHE A 485 -30.75 16.90 6.68
C PHE A 485 -30.04 16.88 5.32
N TYR A 486 -29.35 17.96 4.97
CA TYR A 486 -28.46 18.01 3.82
C TYR A 486 -27.09 18.61 4.17
N GLU A 487 -26.13 18.39 3.28
CA GLU A 487 -24.87 19.12 3.23
C GLU A 487 -24.68 19.67 1.82
N GLU A 488 -24.28 20.93 1.69
CA GLU A 488 -23.92 21.57 0.43
C GLU A 488 -22.42 21.84 0.40
N THR A 489 -21.78 21.70 -0.77
CA THR A 489 -20.34 21.92 -0.93
C THR A 489 -20.05 22.46 -2.31
N LYS A 490 -19.35 23.59 -2.40
CA LYS A 490 -18.98 24.20 -3.67
C LYS A 490 -17.75 23.51 -4.25
N VAL A 491 -17.74 23.32 -5.57
CA VAL A 491 -16.64 22.74 -6.33
C VAL A 491 -16.43 23.62 -7.56
N LYS A 492 -15.18 24.05 -7.79
CA LYS A 492 -14.78 24.82 -8.97
C LYS A 492 -14.03 23.92 -9.94
N PHE A 493 -14.48 23.88 -11.19
CA PHE A 493 -13.71 23.27 -12.28
C PHE A 493 -12.76 24.27 -12.92
N ALA A 494 -11.63 23.75 -13.44
CA ALA A 494 -10.75 24.47 -14.33
C ALA A 494 -11.40 24.69 -15.70
N ASP A 495 -10.78 25.49 -16.57
CA ASP A 495 -11.17 25.57 -17.98
C ASP A 495 -10.72 24.30 -18.72
N LEU A 496 -11.68 23.45 -19.12
CA LEU A 496 -11.46 22.13 -19.71
C LEU A 496 -11.57 22.17 -21.24
N SER A 497 -10.67 21.47 -21.95
CA SER A 497 -10.74 21.28 -23.41
C SER A 497 -11.66 20.13 -23.80
N GLU A 498 -12.22 20.16 -25.01
CA GLU A 498 -13.09 19.09 -25.54
C GLU A 498 -12.38 17.73 -25.52
N ASP A 499 -11.09 17.67 -25.87
CA ASP A 499 -10.27 16.45 -25.84
C ASP A 499 -10.21 15.84 -24.43
N MET A 500 -9.94 16.67 -23.41
CA MET A 500 -9.84 16.22 -22.02
C MET A 500 -11.18 15.69 -21.49
N LEU A 501 -12.28 16.33 -21.89
CA LEU A 501 -13.63 15.88 -21.59
C LEU A 501 -13.93 14.52 -22.24
N TRP A 502 -13.58 14.34 -23.51
CA TRP A 502 -13.79 13.07 -24.21
C TRP A 502 -12.86 11.96 -23.70
N GLU A 503 -11.60 12.22 -23.34
CA GLU A 503 -10.75 11.25 -22.64
C GLU A 503 -11.37 10.83 -21.31
N TYR A 504 -11.85 11.78 -20.51
CA TYR A 504 -12.49 11.48 -19.22
C TYR A 504 -13.78 10.67 -19.38
N ILE A 505 -14.63 11.00 -20.35
CA ILE A 505 -15.84 10.25 -20.68
C ILE A 505 -15.52 8.84 -21.21
N ASN A 506 -14.44 8.69 -21.98
CA ASN A 506 -13.99 7.39 -22.49
C ASN A 506 -13.35 6.49 -21.42
N SER A 507 -12.94 7.04 -20.27
CA SER A 507 -12.56 6.22 -19.10
C SER A 507 -13.73 5.42 -18.49
N GLY A 508 -14.98 5.81 -18.79
CA GLY A 508 -16.19 5.25 -18.18
C GLY A 508 -16.46 5.73 -16.75
N GLU A 509 -15.58 6.52 -16.14
CA GLU A 509 -15.76 7.01 -14.78
C GLU A 509 -17.01 7.91 -14.57
N PRO A 510 -17.45 8.78 -15.50
CA PRO A 510 -18.64 9.61 -15.29
C PRO A 510 -19.94 8.87 -14.96
N MET A 511 -20.12 7.64 -15.44
CA MET A 511 -21.45 7.10 -15.73
C MET A 511 -22.28 6.76 -14.48
N ASP A 512 -21.66 6.43 -13.34
CA ASP A 512 -22.37 6.17 -12.07
C ASP A 512 -22.50 7.39 -11.14
N LYS A 513 -22.09 8.59 -11.60
CA LYS A 513 -21.80 9.74 -10.72
C LYS A 513 -22.65 10.97 -11.04
N ALA A 514 -23.12 11.65 -10.00
CA ALA A 514 -23.88 12.88 -10.13
C ALA A 514 -23.02 13.99 -10.78
N GLY A 515 -23.61 14.73 -11.73
CA GLY A 515 -22.88 15.70 -12.55
C GLY A 515 -21.80 15.08 -13.46
N GLY A 516 -21.73 13.76 -13.57
CA GLY A 516 -20.77 13.05 -14.42
C GLY A 516 -19.32 13.04 -13.94
N TYR A 517 -19.00 13.26 -12.64
CA TYR A 517 -17.60 13.23 -12.19
C TYR A 517 -17.35 12.61 -10.81
N GLY A 518 -16.11 12.19 -10.56
CA GLY A 518 -15.64 11.61 -9.30
C GLY A 518 -14.33 12.21 -8.80
N ILE A 519 -14.40 13.12 -7.82
CA ILE A 519 -13.22 13.82 -7.29
C ILE A 519 -12.16 12.89 -6.68
N GLN A 520 -12.57 11.72 -6.19
CA GLN A 520 -11.70 10.70 -5.59
C GLN A 520 -10.86 9.90 -6.60
N ALA A 521 -11.06 10.10 -7.91
CA ALA A 521 -10.41 9.35 -8.98
C ALA A 521 -9.99 10.29 -10.14
N LEU A 522 -10.17 9.91 -11.42
CA LEU A 522 -9.73 10.72 -12.57
C LEU A 522 -10.46 12.06 -12.64
N GLY A 523 -11.71 12.15 -12.17
CA GLY A 523 -12.46 13.40 -12.08
C GLY A 523 -11.83 14.44 -11.14
N GLY A 524 -10.91 14.03 -10.27
CA GLY A 524 -10.09 14.95 -9.47
C GLY A 524 -9.12 15.80 -10.28
N MET A 525 -8.88 15.47 -11.56
CA MET A 525 -8.07 16.30 -12.48
C MET A 525 -8.83 17.54 -12.98
N LEU A 526 -10.16 17.55 -12.90
CA LEU A 526 -11.02 18.62 -13.42
C LEU A 526 -11.19 19.79 -12.42
N VAL A 527 -10.84 19.56 -11.14
CA VAL A 527 -11.20 20.43 -10.00
C VAL A 527 -10.03 21.32 -9.58
N GLU A 528 -10.25 22.64 -9.52
CA GLU A 528 -9.30 23.58 -8.93
C GLU A 528 -9.36 23.58 -7.40
N TYR A 529 -10.57 23.66 -6.84
CA TYR A 529 -10.80 23.67 -5.40
C TYR A 529 -12.20 23.17 -4.99
N VAL A 530 -12.32 22.88 -3.69
CA VAL A 530 -13.56 22.50 -3.01
C VAL A 530 -13.73 23.38 -1.78
N HIS A 531 -14.94 23.85 -1.52
CA HIS A 531 -15.31 24.62 -0.34
C HIS A 531 -16.54 24.00 0.35
N GLY A 532 -16.30 23.18 1.37
CA GLY A 532 -17.30 22.41 2.12
C GLY A 532 -16.76 21.04 2.56
N ASP A 533 -17.64 20.06 2.78
CA ASP A 533 -17.26 18.68 3.15
C ASP A 533 -16.83 17.88 1.92
N PHE A 534 -15.57 17.42 1.90
CA PHE A 534 -15.07 16.56 0.83
C PHE A 534 -15.85 15.24 0.71
N LEU A 535 -16.32 14.66 1.82
CA LEU A 535 -17.07 13.41 1.80
C LEU A 535 -18.50 13.59 1.25
N ASN A 536 -19.08 14.78 1.39
CA ASN A 536 -20.30 15.16 0.67
C ASN A 536 -20.11 15.07 -0.86
N VAL A 537 -18.98 15.59 -1.39
CA VAL A 537 -18.65 15.50 -2.83
C VAL A 537 -18.45 14.05 -3.29
N VAL A 538 -17.86 13.19 -2.45
CA VAL A 538 -17.74 11.74 -2.75
C VAL A 538 -19.11 11.03 -2.70
N GLY A 539 -20.03 11.53 -1.86
CA GLY A 539 -21.45 11.15 -1.88
C GLY A 539 -22.09 10.82 -0.52
N PHE A 540 -21.46 11.15 0.61
CA PHE A 540 -22.06 11.04 1.95
C PHE A 540 -21.42 11.98 2.99
N PRO A 541 -22.16 12.94 3.59
CA PRO A 541 -21.65 13.91 4.56
C PRO A 541 -21.48 13.29 5.96
N LEU A 542 -20.44 12.47 6.12
CA LEU A 542 -20.17 11.69 7.33
C LEU A 542 -20.06 12.57 8.59
N ASN A 543 -19.54 13.80 8.48
CA ASN A 543 -19.39 14.70 9.62
C ASN A 543 -20.75 15.13 10.18
N HIS A 544 -21.68 15.51 9.30
CA HIS A 544 -23.03 15.92 9.67
C HIS A 544 -23.83 14.72 10.19
N PHE A 545 -23.75 13.56 9.52
CA PHE A 545 -24.35 12.31 9.98
C PHE A 545 -23.92 11.93 11.42
N CYS A 546 -22.63 12.03 11.75
CA CYS A 546 -22.15 11.73 13.10
C CYS A 546 -22.68 12.72 14.16
N LYS A 547 -22.88 14.00 13.81
CA LYS A 547 -23.51 14.99 14.70
C LYS A 547 -24.99 14.66 14.98
N GLN A 548 -25.73 14.22 13.96
CA GLN A 548 -27.13 13.83 14.15
C GLN A 548 -27.25 12.57 15.01
N LEU A 549 -26.39 11.56 14.82
CA LEU A 549 -26.34 10.39 15.70
C LEU A 549 -25.99 10.76 17.16
N ASP A 550 -25.09 11.73 17.39
CA ASP A 550 -24.77 12.22 18.74
C ASP A 550 -25.99 12.90 19.40
N LEU A 551 -26.71 13.75 18.65
CA LEU A 551 -27.95 14.39 19.10
C LEU A 551 -29.08 13.39 19.39
N ILE A 552 -29.16 12.28 18.65
CA ILE A 552 -30.12 11.19 18.90
C ILE A 552 -29.76 10.43 20.19
N TYR A 553 -28.51 9.98 20.34
CA TYR A 553 -28.15 8.97 21.34
C TYR A 553 -27.59 9.50 22.66
N ASN A 554 -27.22 10.78 22.75
CA ASN A 554 -26.66 11.39 23.96
C ASN A 554 -27.53 12.50 24.60
N ARG A 555 -28.74 12.75 24.11
CA ARG A 555 -29.66 13.77 24.67
C ARG A 555 -30.45 13.37 25.94
N CYS A 556 -30.27 12.14 26.46
CA CYS A 556 -31.02 11.66 27.65
C CYS A 556 -30.37 11.99 29.01
N THR A 557 -29.25 12.73 29.07
CA THR A 557 -28.52 13.02 30.32
C THR A 557 -28.54 14.49 30.73
N SER A 558 -29.62 15.22 30.42
CA SER A 558 -29.78 16.64 30.82
C SER A 558 -31.23 17.04 31.15
N SER A 559 -32.06 16.09 31.60
CA SER A 559 -33.48 16.32 31.93
C SER A 559 -33.98 15.49 33.13
N LEU A 560 -33.06 15.02 33.99
CA LEU A 560 -33.37 14.22 35.18
C LEU A 560 -32.59 14.66 36.45
N GLU A 561 -31.85 15.77 36.38
CA GLU A 561 -31.10 16.34 37.53
C GLU A 561 -31.44 17.82 37.76
N GLN A 562 -32.74 18.18 37.75
CA GLN A 562 -33.15 19.52 38.18
C GLN A 562 -34.53 19.60 38.86
N GLU A 563 -34.89 18.59 39.65
CA GLU A 563 -36.09 18.64 40.50
C GLU A 563 -35.83 17.97 41.87
N SER A 564 -35.28 18.73 42.82
CA SER A 564 -35.15 18.33 44.24
C SER A 564 -34.82 19.50 45.19
N ALA A 565 -35.55 20.62 45.07
CA ALA A 565 -35.58 21.67 46.09
C ALA A 565 -36.90 22.46 46.10
N SER A 566 -37.50 22.60 47.29
CA SER A 566 -38.64 23.50 47.65
C SER A 566 -39.98 23.35 46.91
N ASP A 567 -40.89 22.63 47.59
CA ASP A 567 -42.33 22.92 47.83
C ASP A 567 -42.78 24.41 47.81
N PRO A 568 -44.10 24.73 47.80
CA PRO A 568 -45.30 23.88 47.59
C PRO A 568 -46.42 24.54 46.70
N LEU A 569 -47.61 23.93 46.72
CA LEU A 569 -48.97 24.44 46.38
C LEU A 569 -49.44 24.40 44.91
N GLY A 570 -50.61 23.75 44.70
CA GLY A 570 -51.56 24.20 43.66
C GLY A 570 -52.23 23.14 42.78
N HIS A 571 -53.43 22.72 43.19
CA HIS A 571 -54.58 22.31 42.36
C HIS A 571 -54.64 22.91 40.92
N SER A 572 -55.32 22.34 39.90
CA SER A 572 -56.04 21.05 39.75
C SER A 572 -56.79 21.03 38.39
N VAL A 573 -56.73 19.90 37.65
CA VAL A 573 -57.79 19.39 36.74
C VAL A 573 -58.09 20.14 35.41
N THR A 574 -58.65 19.35 34.48
CA THR A 574 -59.37 19.64 33.21
C THR A 574 -58.61 19.88 31.89
N GLN A 575 -59.08 19.07 30.93
CA GLN A 575 -58.78 18.97 29.50
C GLN A 575 -59.43 20.10 28.65
N PRO A 576 -59.24 20.15 27.31
CA PRO A 576 -59.36 21.36 26.49
C PRO A 576 -60.79 21.61 25.93
N PRO A 577 -60.95 22.60 25.01
CA PRO A 577 -61.09 22.16 23.62
C PRO A 577 -60.44 23.06 22.53
N SER A 578 -60.53 22.53 21.31
CA SER A 578 -60.10 22.98 19.98
C SER A 578 -60.78 24.27 19.42
N ILE A 579 -60.58 24.51 18.11
CA ILE A 579 -61.52 25.06 17.08
C ILE A 579 -61.28 26.48 16.46
N VAL A 580 -60.96 26.46 15.14
CA VAL A 580 -61.40 27.35 14.01
C VAL A 580 -60.66 28.65 13.58
N ALA A 581 -60.32 28.64 12.28
CA ALA A 581 -60.21 29.67 11.21
C ALA A 581 -59.70 31.12 11.43
N GLN A 582 -58.65 31.48 10.65
CA GLN A 582 -58.67 32.33 9.42
C GLN A 582 -59.87 33.28 9.10
N PRO A 583 -59.72 34.35 8.26
CA PRO A 583 -58.52 34.79 7.52
C PRO A 583 -58.12 36.31 7.69
N PRO A 584 -58.19 37.28 6.72
CA PRO A 584 -57.12 38.30 6.50
C PRO A 584 -57.68 39.77 6.60
N PRO A 585 -57.11 40.89 6.02
CA PRO A 585 -55.93 41.05 5.14
C PRO A 585 -55.02 42.30 5.30
N ASN A 586 -53.91 42.29 4.55
CA ASN A 586 -53.19 43.37 3.82
C ASN A 586 -53.11 44.86 4.28
N LEU A 587 -51.87 45.36 4.15
CA LEU A 587 -51.43 46.71 3.71
C LEU A 587 -51.40 47.93 4.68
N SER A 588 -50.16 48.34 5.00
CA SER A 588 -49.56 49.70 4.79
C SER A 588 -49.15 50.60 5.99
N ALA A 589 -47.88 51.04 5.89
CA ALA A 589 -47.30 52.36 6.24
C ALA A 589 -47.33 52.97 7.67
N GLN A 590 -46.13 53.24 8.22
CA GLN A 590 -45.64 54.49 8.85
C GLN A 590 -44.13 54.34 9.20
N CYS A 591 -43.21 55.27 8.89
CA CYS A 591 -42.83 56.53 9.59
C CYS A 591 -42.09 56.32 10.95
N SER A 592 -41.04 57.08 11.33
CA SER A 592 -40.35 58.23 10.70
C SER A 592 -38.99 58.58 11.37
N SER A 593 -38.24 59.53 10.76
CA SER A 593 -37.14 60.37 11.33
C SER A 593 -35.76 59.72 11.65
N SER A 594 -34.61 60.42 11.65
CA SER A 594 -34.28 61.83 11.30
C SER A 594 -32.79 62.08 10.94
N ALA A 595 -32.56 62.93 9.91
CA ALA A 595 -31.48 63.96 9.76
C ALA A 595 -29.98 63.58 9.88
N LYS A 596 -28.98 64.21 9.20
CA LYS A 596 -28.82 65.28 8.16
C LYS A 596 -27.31 65.24 7.71
N HIS A 597 -26.73 65.98 6.75
CA HIS A 597 -27.10 67.07 5.82
C HIS A 597 -26.05 67.12 4.65
N ASN A 598 -26.47 67.47 3.41
CA ASN A 598 -25.71 68.18 2.35
C ASN A 598 -24.43 67.54 1.72
N SER A 599 -24.08 67.79 0.44
CA SER A 599 -24.69 68.60 -0.65
C SER A 599 -24.33 68.07 -2.06
N SER A 600 -25.19 68.35 -3.05
CA SER A 600 -25.00 68.16 -4.50
C SER A 600 -24.70 69.52 -5.20
N PRO A 601 -24.40 69.63 -6.53
CA PRO A 601 -25.35 69.34 -7.64
C PRO A 601 -24.74 68.79 -8.97
N SER A 602 -25.62 68.56 -9.95
CA SER A 602 -25.40 68.24 -11.39
C SER A 602 -25.11 69.51 -12.25
N PRO A 603 -24.79 69.50 -13.59
CA PRO A 603 -25.12 68.50 -14.63
C PRO A 603 -24.07 68.25 -15.79
N ARG A 604 -24.53 67.63 -16.89
CA ARG A 604 -23.90 67.48 -18.24
C ARG A 604 -23.46 68.84 -18.85
N PRO A 605 -22.55 68.96 -19.87
CA PRO A 605 -22.53 68.15 -21.12
C PRO A 605 -21.16 67.99 -21.87
N ASN A 606 -21.26 67.66 -23.18
CA ASN A 606 -20.31 67.81 -24.31
C ASN A 606 -19.22 66.74 -24.59
N SER A 607 -19.28 66.23 -25.83
CA SER A 607 -18.15 65.72 -26.64
C SER A 607 -17.54 66.86 -27.48
N PRO A 608 -16.40 66.68 -28.18
CA PRO A 608 -16.46 66.20 -29.58
C PRO A 608 -15.22 65.41 -30.09
N SER A 609 -15.27 64.98 -31.37
CA SER A 609 -14.16 64.63 -32.32
C SER A 609 -13.13 63.56 -31.91
N ALA A 610 -12.84 62.45 -32.63
CA ALA A 610 -12.95 62.00 -34.04
C ALA A 610 -11.70 62.17 -34.92
N ASN A 611 -11.20 61.03 -35.44
CA ASN A 611 -10.66 60.76 -36.79
C ASN A 611 -10.42 59.23 -36.87
N GLN A 612 -11.02 58.48 -37.81
CA GLN A 612 -10.78 58.37 -39.26
C GLN A 612 -9.61 57.44 -39.65
N THR A 613 -9.98 56.23 -40.12
CA THR A 613 -9.53 55.54 -41.34
C THR A 613 -8.10 55.76 -41.89
N HIS A 614 -7.32 54.67 -42.05
CA HIS A 614 -7.11 54.00 -43.36
C HIS A 614 -6.16 52.77 -43.32
N HIS A 615 -5.94 52.17 -44.50
CA HIS A 615 -5.10 51.01 -44.82
C HIS A 615 -3.60 51.15 -44.47
N GLY A 616 -2.85 50.03 -44.57
CA GLY A 616 -1.59 50.08 -45.35
C GLY A 616 -0.47 49.13 -44.96
N HIS A 617 -0.19 48.18 -45.87
CA HIS A 617 1.04 47.40 -46.13
C HIS A 617 2.41 47.80 -45.52
N ASP A 618 3.18 46.75 -45.22
CA ASP A 618 4.61 46.48 -45.51
C ASP A 618 5.75 47.47 -45.17
N GLY A 619 6.86 46.92 -44.64
CA GLY A 619 8.10 47.68 -44.38
C GLY A 619 9.31 46.86 -43.95
N HIS A 620 10.11 46.41 -44.93
CA HIS A 620 11.54 46.02 -44.92
C HIS A 620 12.36 46.13 -43.61
N SER A 621 13.05 45.09 -43.12
CA SER A 621 14.31 44.47 -43.62
C SER A 621 15.59 45.30 -43.41
N PHE A 622 16.62 44.73 -42.74
CA PHE A 622 17.96 44.46 -43.34
C PHE A 622 18.96 43.71 -42.41
N SER A 623 19.99 43.12 -43.02
CA SER A 623 21.19 42.46 -42.41
C SER A 623 22.27 43.50 -41.99
N PRO A 624 23.45 43.14 -41.41
CA PRO A 624 24.53 42.27 -41.95
C PRO A 624 24.90 41.10 -41.00
N VAL A 625 25.58 39.99 -41.37
CA VAL A 625 26.68 39.66 -42.31
C VAL A 625 28.09 40.03 -41.82
N HIS A 626 28.90 39.01 -41.49
CA HIS A 626 30.24 38.83 -42.08
C HIS A 626 30.78 37.39 -41.95
N LYS A 627 31.60 36.96 -42.93
CA LYS A 627 32.40 35.72 -42.94
C LYS A 627 33.90 36.07 -42.98
N VAL A 628 34.79 35.12 -42.67
CA VAL A 628 35.98 34.76 -43.50
C VAL A 628 36.61 33.42 -43.03
N LYS A 629 37.47 32.81 -43.85
CA LYS A 629 37.96 31.41 -43.77
C LYS A 629 39.26 31.24 -44.58
N ARG A 630 40.32 30.55 -44.06
CA ARG A 630 41.29 29.69 -44.83
C ARG A 630 42.54 29.23 -44.05
N LYS A 631 42.99 27.97 -44.32
CA LYS A 631 44.37 27.35 -44.32
C LYS A 631 45.26 27.56 -43.06
N GLY A 632 46.26 26.74 -42.69
CA GLY A 632 47.00 25.55 -43.21
C GLY A 632 48.42 25.59 -42.55
N SER A 633 49.24 24.55 -42.35
CA SER A 633 49.34 23.17 -42.87
C SER A 633 50.31 22.29 -42.00
N GLU A 634 50.25 20.96 -42.18
CA GLU A 634 51.33 19.93 -42.03
C GLU A 634 52.03 19.59 -40.68
N SER A 635 52.29 18.27 -40.50
CA SER A 635 53.26 17.58 -39.59
C SER A 635 53.09 17.72 -38.05
N GLU A 636 53.36 16.70 -37.20
CA GLU A 636 53.71 15.28 -37.40
C GLU A 636 53.40 14.42 -36.13
N VAL A 637 53.36 13.08 -36.29
CA VAL A 637 53.44 11.99 -35.27
C VAL A 637 52.47 12.00 -34.06
N GLY A 638 51.71 10.91 -33.88
CA GLY A 638 50.92 10.63 -32.65
C GLY A 638 49.92 9.48 -32.85
N ASP A 639 50.25 8.29 -32.34
CA ASP A 639 49.69 7.01 -32.80
C ASP A 639 48.18 6.74 -32.67
N SER A 640 47.68 6.01 -33.68
CA SER A 640 46.55 5.07 -33.64
C SER A 640 45.13 5.58 -33.30
N SER A 641 44.21 5.35 -34.25
CA SER A 641 42.78 5.31 -33.98
C SER A 641 42.14 4.19 -34.81
N GLY A 642 41.30 3.39 -34.16
CA GLY A 642 40.17 2.74 -34.84
C GLY A 642 40.29 1.27 -35.23
N THR A 643 39.35 0.52 -34.65
CA THR A 643 38.44 -0.45 -35.32
C THR A 643 38.81 -1.94 -35.49
N LEU A 644 37.82 -2.74 -35.09
CA LEU A 644 37.24 -3.91 -35.78
C LEU A 644 37.79 -5.34 -35.53
N VAL A 645 36.90 -6.26 -35.96
CA VAL A 645 36.96 -7.71 -36.18
C VAL A 645 36.83 -8.65 -34.96
N ASN A 646 35.85 -9.54 -35.05
CA ASN A 646 35.72 -10.77 -34.27
C ASN A 646 36.91 -11.72 -34.52
N SER A 647 37.15 -12.67 -33.61
CA SER A 647 37.11 -14.11 -33.94
C SER A 647 37.28 -14.97 -32.69
N LEU A 648 36.45 -16.01 -32.54
CA LEU A 648 36.88 -17.20 -31.79
C LEU A 648 37.80 -18.02 -32.72
N SER A 649 38.95 -18.46 -32.22
CA SER A 649 39.79 -19.41 -32.95
C SER A 649 39.19 -20.81 -32.89
N LYS A 650 39.05 -21.45 -34.05
CA LYS A 650 39.08 -22.91 -34.14
C LYS A 650 40.53 -23.37 -34.00
N HIS A 651 40.71 -24.54 -33.38
CA HIS A 651 41.72 -25.49 -33.82
C HIS A 651 41.00 -26.74 -34.31
N THR A 652 41.49 -27.32 -35.39
CA THR A 652 41.10 -28.62 -35.95
C THR A 652 42.38 -29.43 -36.23
N ASP A 653 42.21 -30.56 -36.92
CA ASP A 653 43.25 -31.39 -37.55
C ASP A 653 43.80 -32.47 -36.59
N ASP A 654 43.83 -33.78 -36.93
CA ASP A 654 43.29 -34.47 -38.12
C ASP A 654 43.15 -36.00 -37.86
N SER A 655 42.69 -36.76 -38.87
CA SER A 655 42.76 -38.23 -39.07
C SER A 655 41.77 -39.13 -38.31
N GLY A 656 41.28 -40.23 -38.93
CA GLY A 656 40.60 -41.29 -38.14
C GLY A 656 39.89 -42.49 -38.80
N ALA A 657 39.26 -42.37 -39.99
CA ALA A 657 38.66 -43.46 -40.79
C ALA A 657 37.47 -44.31 -40.24
N ALA A 658 36.71 -44.88 -41.20
CA ALA A 658 35.93 -46.14 -41.19
C ALA A 658 34.59 -46.31 -40.40
N LEU A 659 33.49 -46.22 -41.17
CA LEU A 659 32.42 -47.24 -41.36
C LEU A 659 31.48 -47.72 -40.22
N ARG A 660 30.18 -47.67 -40.57
CA ARG A 660 29.04 -48.59 -40.27
C ARG A 660 28.10 -48.36 -39.06
N ASP A 661 26.82 -48.24 -39.45
CA ASP A 661 25.62 -48.94 -38.99
C ASP A 661 24.94 -48.66 -37.61
N SER A 662 23.61 -48.46 -37.73
CA SER A 662 22.54 -48.87 -36.82
C SER A 662 22.19 -48.06 -35.56
N GLU A 663 20.94 -47.59 -35.56
CA GLU A 663 19.95 -47.49 -34.48
C GLU A 663 20.38 -47.91 -33.04
N ASN A 664 20.34 -46.97 -32.07
CA ASN A 664 19.20 -46.96 -31.12
C ASN A 664 19.03 -45.74 -30.20
N THR A 665 17.77 -45.57 -29.83
CA THR A 665 17.14 -44.88 -28.70
C THR A 665 17.88 -44.91 -27.36
N THR A 666 17.95 -43.78 -26.63
CA THR A 666 17.70 -43.74 -25.15
C THR A 666 17.49 -42.32 -24.60
N LEU A 667 16.73 -42.20 -23.52
CA LEU A 667 16.61 -40.99 -22.67
C LEU A 667 17.60 -41.06 -21.49
N PRO A 668 17.94 -39.92 -20.85
CA PRO A 668 18.41 -39.92 -19.48
C PRO A 668 17.22 -40.15 -18.53
N LEU A 669 17.12 -41.34 -17.94
CA LEU A 669 16.19 -41.64 -16.84
C LEU A 669 16.75 -41.09 -15.52
N ILE A 670 15.91 -40.41 -14.73
CA ILE A 670 16.23 -40.10 -13.33
C ILE A 670 15.99 -41.37 -12.51
N ALA A 671 17.06 -42.10 -12.23
CA ALA A 671 17.00 -43.36 -11.47
C ALA A 671 16.99 -43.12 -9.96
N SER A 672 16.06 -43.78 -9.27
CA SER A 672 16.03 -43.90 -7.80
C SER A 672 17.27 -44.62 -7.27
N ARG A 673 17.73 -44.29 -6.05
CA ARG A 673 18.62 -45.19 -5.29
C ARG A 673 18.35 -45.16 -3.79
N GLY A 674 18.03 -46.32 -3.23
CA GLY A 674 17.93 -46.54 -1.79
C GLY A 674 19.29 -46.74 -1.11
N GLN A 675 19.25 -46.99 0.20
CA GLN A 675 20.41 -47.11 1.07
C GLN A 675 21.32 -48.30 0.71
N VAL A 676 22.65 -48.08 0.80
CA VAL A 676 23.63 -49.10 1.17
C VAL A 676 24.55 -48.48 2.22
N THR A 677 24.70 -49.14 3.37
CA THR A 677 25.54 -48.65 4.47
C THR A 677 26.98 -49.15 4.32
N GLN A 678 27.95 -48.24 4.35
CA GLN A 678 29.36 -48.59 4.59
C GLN A 678 30.03 -47.53 5.48
N LEU A 679 30.73 -48.01 6.51
CA LEU A 679 31.48 -47.20 7.47
C LEU A 679 32.97 -47.23 7.13
N SER A 680 33.52 -46.13 6.62
CA SER A 680 34.96 -45.89 6.54
C SER A 680 35.27 -44.43 6.22
N GLY A 681 36.27 -43.85 6.89
CA GLY A 681 36.86 -42.55 6.52
C GLY A 681 36.22 -41.33 7.18
N MET A 682 36.91 -40.77 8.18
CA MET A 682 36.82 -39.34 8.49
C MET A 682 37.82 -38.61 7.57
N GLU A 683 37.36 -38.21 6.38
CA GLU A 683 38.11 -37.29 5.52
C GLU A 683 37.38 -35.94 5.46
N HIS A 684 38.16 -34.86 5.51
CA HIS A 684 37.67 -33.53 5.83
C HIS A 684 37.48 -32.71 4.55
N GLU A 685 36.52 -33.08 3.71
CA GLU A 685 36.26 -32.38 2.44
C GLU A 685 35.81 -30.92 2.67
N ASP A 686 36.71 -29.98 2.38
CA ASP A 686 36.39 -28.55 2.21
C ASP A 686 35.71 -28.33 0.84
N SER A 687 34.48 -28.83 0.70
CA SER A 687 33.73 -28.72 -0.55
C SER A 687 33.08 -27.33 -0.67
N GLY A 688 33.70 -26.45 -1.46
CA GLY A 688 33.07 -25.20 -1.90
C GLY A 688 31.70 -25.45 -2.59
N PRO A 689 30.79 -24.46 -2.59
CA PRO A 689 29.40 -24.65 -3.03
C PRO A 689 29.32 -25.15 -4.48
N LYS A 690 28.66 -26.28 -4.69
CA LYS A 690 28.64 -26.92 -6.02
C LYS A 690 27.80 -26.07 -6.98
N LYS A 691 28.31 -25.87 -8.19
CA LYS A 691 27.68 -25.02 -9.22
C LYS A 691 26.23 -25.42 -9.51
N GLU A 692 25.94 -26.71 -9.49
CA GLU A 692 24.61 -27.30 -9.70
C GLU A 692 23.62 -26.99 -8.57
N GLU A 693 24.10 -26.98 -7.32
CA GLU A 693 23.29 -26.61 -6.14
C GLU A 693 22.94 -25.11 -6.19
N LEU A 694 23.91 -24.26 -6.55
CA LEU A 694 23.70 -22.83 -6.74
C LEU A 694 22.74 -22.53 -7.91
N GLN A 695 22.87 -23.26 -9.03
CA GLN A 695 21.94 -23.14 -10.15
C GLN A 695 20.51 -23.50 -9.71
N ARG A 696 20.32 -24.65 -9.05
CA ARG A 696 19.00 -25.10 -8.57
C ARG A 696 18.32 -24.13 -7.62
N ILE A 697 19.08 -23.46 -6.74
CA ILE A 697 18.55 -22.38 -5.88
C ILE A 697 18.20 -21.13 -6.71
N THR A 698 19.02 -20.78 -7.70
CA THR A 698 18.75 -19.65 -8.61
C THR A 698 17.48 -19.87 -9.44
N ASP A 699 17.27 -21.09 -9.96
CA ASP A 699 16.07 -21.47 -10.71
C ASP A 699 14.80 -21.35 -9.85
N LEU A 700 14.87 -21.72 -8.57
CA LEU A 700 13.77 -21.53 -7.60
C LEU A 700 13.54 -20.05 -7.28
N MET A 701 14.59 -19.25 -7.15
CA MET A 701 14.49 -17.80 -6.95
C MET A 701 13.88 -17.08 -8.16
N ASP A 702 14.05 -17.60 -9.38
CA ASP A 702 13.59 -16.97 -10.62
C ASP A 702 12.30 -17.60 -11.18
N GLY A 703 11.88 -18.77 -10.70
CA GLY A 703 10.68 -19.48 -11.15
C GLY A 703 9.38 -18.66 -11.06
N PHE A 704 9.26 -17.74 -10.09
CA PHE A 704 8.11 -16.82 -10.02
C PHE A 704 8.09 -15.83 -11.19
N LYS A 705 9.25 -15.40 -11.69
CA LYS A 705 9.41 -14.51 -12.84
C LYS A 705 8.99 -15.24 -14.12
N ALA A 706 9.49 -16.48 -14.30
CA ALA A 706 9.13 -17.34 -15.42
C ALA A 706 7.62 -17.62 -15.47
N SER A 707 7.03 -17.96 -14.31
CA SER A 707 5.58 -18.17 -14.16
C SER A 707 4.81 -16.92 -14.57
N LYS A 708 5.20 -15.73 -14.08
CA LYS A 708 4.49 -14.49 -14.41
C LYS A 708 4.66 -14.05 -15.87
N ALA A 709 5.78 -14.38 -16.52
CA ALA A 709 5.97 -14.16 -17.95
C ALA A 709 4.97 -15.01 -18.77
N LEU A 710 4.89 -16.32 -18.50
CA LEU A 710 3.91 -17.22 -19.12
C LEU A 710 2.47 -16.71 -18.92
N PHE A 711 2.12 -16.33 -17.69
CA PHE A 711 0.79 -15.83 -17.35
C PHE A 711 0.47 -14.54 -18.13
N THR A 712 1.42 -13.62 -18.23
CA THR A 712 1.26 -12.35 -18.96
C THR A 712 1.13 -12.58 -20.47
N ALA A 713 1.93 -13.46 -21.06
CA ALA A 713 1.85 -13.79 -22.49
C ALA A 713 0.53 -14.49 -22.86
N SER A 714 0.02 -15.39 -22.00
CA SER A 714 -1.32 -15.98 -22.14
C SER A 714 -2.42 -14.92 -22.02
N LYS A 715 -2.32 -14.02 -21.04
CA LYS A 715 -3.33 -12.98 -20.76
C LYS A 715 -3.41 -11.88 -21.83
N LEU A 716 -2.32 -11.69 -22.57
CA LEU A 716 -2.25 -10.81 -23.74
C LEU A 716 -2.46 -11.57 -25.07
N CYS A 717 -2.90 -12.83 -25.02
CA CYS A 717 -3.21 -13.67 -26.18
C CYS A 717 -2.07 -13.79 -27.22
N VAL A 718 -0.81 -13.70 -26.77
CA VAL A 718 0.38 -13.69 -27.64
C VAL A 718 0.46 -14.97 -28.50
N PHE A 719 0.15 -16.13 -27.90
CA PHE A 719 0.20 -17.42 -28.57
C PHE A 719 -0.89 -17.55 -29.66
N ASP A 720 -2.06 -16.94 -29.44
CA ASP A 720 -3.20 -16.92 -30.36
C ASP A 720 -2.96 -15.96 -31.54
N LEU A 721 -2.37 -14.79 -31.26
CA LEU A 721 -1.93 -13.84 -32.29
C LEU A 721 -0.82 -14.42 -33.15
N LEU A 722 0.19 -15.06 -32.56
CA LEU A 722 1.25 -15.76 -33.32
C LEU A 722 0.79 -17.02 -34.05
N HIS A 723 -0.44 -17.52 -33.80
CA HIS A 723 -1.04 -18.53 -34.66
C HIS A 723 -1.81 -17.92 -35.83
N SER A 724 -2.67 -16.93 -35.56
CA SER A 724 -3.48 -16.28 -36.58
C SER A 724 -2.66 -15.40 -37.54
N ARG A 725 -1.51 -14.90 -37.09
CA ARG A 725 -0.49 -14.22 -37.90
C ARG A 725 0.92 -14.65 -37.44
N PRO A 726 1.53 -15.68 -38.04
CA PRO A 726 2.91 -16.07 -37.75
C PRO A 726 3.91 -15.01 -38.22
N GLY A 727 5.10 -14.96 -37.61
CA GLY A 727 6.20 -14.10 -38.05
C GLY A 727 6.02 -12.60 -37.78
N LEU A 728 5.29 -12.22 -36.73
CA LEU A 728 5.18 -10.82 -36.29
C LEU A 728 6.47 -10.34 -35.58
N ASP A 729 6.83 -9.07 -35.80
CA ASP A 729 7.87 -8.38 -35.01
C ASP A 729 7.31 -7.87 -33.66
N ALA A 730 8.19 -7.49 -32.73
CA ALA A 730 7.80 -7.03 -31.39
C ALA A 730 6.98 -5.72 -31.36
N ALA A 731 7.07 -4.87 -32.40
CA ALA A 731 6.30 -3.63 -32.50
C ALA A 731 4.90 -3.88 -33.10
N GLN A 732 4.79 -4.77 -34.07
CA GLN A 732 3.51 -5.24 -34.62
C GLN A 732 2.71 -5.98 -33.54
N MET A 733 3.35 -6.90 -32.81
CA MET A 733 2.73 -7.58 -31.67
C MET A 733 2.23 -6.57 -30.62
N ALA A 734 3.05 -5.56 -30.29
CA ALA A 734 2.68 -4.52 -29.32
C ALA A 734 1.45 -3.70 -29.76
N GLN A 735 1.31 -3.44 -31.06
CA GLN A 735 0.14 -2.74 -31.62
C GLN A 735 -1.14 -3.56 -31.48
N GLU A 736 -1.11 -4.86 -31.79
CA GLU A 736 -2.27 -5.76 -31.67
C GLU A 736 -2.69 -5.96 -30.20
N ILE A 737 -1.75 -6.21 -29.29
CA ILE A 737 -2.03 -6.38 -27.84
C ILE A 737 -2.19 -5.04 -27.08
N LYS A 738 -2.09 -3.90 -27.78
CA LYS A 738 -2.20 -2.54 -27.23
C LYS A 738 -1.24 -2.26 -26.05
N ALA A 739 -0.01 -2.74 -26.16
CA ALA A 739 1.05 -2.56 -25.17
C ALA A 739 2.21 -1.71 -25.71
N SER A 740 3.17 -1.37 -24.84
CA SER A 740 4.40 -0.70 -25.27
C SER A 740 5.31 -1.66 -26.05
N ALA A 741 5.90 -1.19 -27.17
CA ALA A 741 6.83 -1.99 -27.98
C ALA A 741 7.97 -2.60 -27.12
N LYS A 742 8.67 -1.77 -26.35
CA LYS A 742 9.78 -2.18 -25.47
C LYS A 742 9.38 -3.13 -24.34
N GLY A 743 8.13 -3.09 -23.88
CA GLY A 743 7.61 -4.06 -22.91
C GLY A 743 7.26 -5.39 -23.55
N THR A 744 6.74 -5.36 -24.78
CA THR A 744 6.36 -6.53 -25.57
C THR A 744 7.59 -7.29 -26.06
N GLU A 745 8.58 -6.58 -26.60
CA GLU A 745 9.92 -7.05 -26.98
C GLU A 745 10.53 -7.91 -25.86
N ARG A 746 10.64 -7.35 -24.65
CA ARG A 746 11.15 -8.05 -23.46
C ARG A 746 10.34 -9.26 -23.02
N LEU A 747 9.02 -9.23 -23.22
CA LEU A 747 8.16 -10.38 -22.92
C LEU A 747 8.36 -11.49 -23.94
N LEU A 748 8.53 -11.16 -25.22
CA LEU A 748 8.81 -12.10 -26.31
C LEU A 748 10.21 -12.71 -26.15
N GLU A 749 11.24 -11.90 -25.90
CA GLU A 749 12.61 -12.34 -25.55
C GLU A 749 12.59 -13.35 -24.38
N ALA A 750 11.87 -13.04 -23.30
CA ALA A 750 11.71 -13.94 -22.16
C ALA A 750 10.96 -15.23 -22.55
N CYS A 751 9.92 -15.16 -23.39
CA CYS A 751 9.19 -16.34 -23.86
C CYS A 751 10.02 -17.22 -24.82
N VAL A 752 10.97 -16.65 -25.58
CA VAL A 752 11.95 -17.41 -26.37
C VAL A 752 12.94 -18.12 -25.45
N SER A 753 13.50 -17.41 -24.46
CA SER A 753 14.40 -17.98 -23.45
C SER A 753 13.75 -19.14 -22.65
N LEU A 754 12.45 -19.03 -22.37
CA LEU A 754 11.65 -20.06 -21.71
C LEU A 754 11.17 -21.20 -22.64
N GLY A 755 11.58 -21.23 -23.91
CA GLY A 755 11.18 -22.29 -24.86
C GLY A 755 9.69 -22.28 -25.26
N LEU A 756 8.99 -21.17 -25.02
CA LEU A 756 7.58 -20.99 -25.38
C LEU A 756 7.44 -20.48 -26.82
N LEU A 757 8.39 -19.65 -27.26
CA LEU A 757 8.47 -19.10 -28.61
C LEU A 757 9.80 -19.46 -29.30
N LYS A 758 9.83 -19.39 -30.63
CA LYS A 758 11.04 -19.34 -31.45
C LYS A 758 11.21 -17.91 -31.96
N SER A 759 12.46 -17.50 -32.20
CA SER A 759 12.81 -16.26 -32.89
C SER A 759 13.55 -16.61 -34.18
N GLU A 760 13.16 -16.01 -35.30
CA GLU A 760 13.97 -16.02 -36.52
C GLU A 760 14.76 -14.71 -36.63
N GLU A 761 16.09 -14.81 -36.58
CA GLU A 761 16.95 -13.71 -37.02
C GLU A 761 17.03 -13.67 -38.54
N ARG A 762 16.43 -12.63 -39.14
CA ARG A 762 16.54 -12.35 -40.57
C ARG A 762 17.59 -11.25 -40.77
N THR A 763 18.65 -11.54 -41.50
CA THR A 763 19.76 -10.61 -41.73
C THR A 763 19.26 -9.25 -42.23
N CYS A 764 19.64 -8.17 -41.53
CA CYS A 764 19.21 -6.79 -41.77
C CYS A 764 17.71 -6.49 -41.49
N GLN A 765 17.00 -7.34 -40.77
CA GLN A 765 15.64 -7.10 -40.26
C GLN A 765 15.56 -7.32 -38.75
N LYS A 766 14.45 -6.92 -38.13
CA LYS A 766 14.18 -7.22 -36.71
C LYS A 766 13.85 -8.71 -36.53
N PRO A 767 14.08 -9.28 -35.34
CA PRO A 767 13.63 -10.63 -35.02
C PRO A 767 12.10 -10.74 -35.12
N VAL A 768 11.65 -11.81 -35.76
CA VAL A 768 10.22 -12.19 -35.85
C VAL A 768 9.97 -13.45 -35.02
N TYR A 769 8.78 -13.56 -34.44
CA TYR A 769 8.47 -14.57 -33.43
C TYR A 769 7.45 -15.59 -33.94
N GLU A 770 7.59 -16.84 -33.47
CA GLU A 770 6.64 -17.93 -33.73
C GLU A 770 6.39 -18.79 -32.48
N ASN A 771 5.25 -19.48 -32.42
CA ASN A 771 4.96 -20.46 -31.38
C ASN A 771 5.88 -21.70 -31.48
N THR A 772 6.43 -22.18 -30.35
CA THR A 772 6.96 -23.55 -30.32
C THR A 772 5.84 -24.58 -30.42
N ASP A 773 6.20 -25.82 -30.72
CA ASP A 773 5.24 -26.92 -30.89
C ASP A 773 4.59 -27.33 -29.55
N LEU A 774 5.24 -26.98 -28.42
CA LEU A 774 4.66 -26.96 -27.08
C LEU A 774 3.58 -25.86 -26.96
N ALA A 775 3.88 -24.62 -27.35
CA ALA A 775 2.91 -23.52 -27.32
C ALA A 775 1.70 -23.77 -28.23
N LYS A 776 1.93 -24.33 -29.43
CA LYS A 776 0.86 -24.76 -30.35
C LYS A 776 -0.07 -25.81 -29.74
N ARG A 777 0.44 -26.69 -28.87
CA ARG A 777 -0.32 -27.80 -28.27
C ARG A 777 -1.06 -27.40 -26.99
N PHE A 778 -0.46 -26.55 -26.16
CA PHE A 778 -0.92 -26.30 -24.78
C PHE A 778 -1.24 -24.84 -24.44
N LEU A 779 -0.76 -23.83 -25.18
CA LEU A 779 -0.82 -22.42 -24.74
C LEU A 779 -1.79 -21.53 -25.53
N ARG A 780 -2.10 -21.91 -26.79
CA ARG A 780 -3.23 -21.35 -27.54
C ARG A 780 -4.56 -21.66 -26.83
N SER A 781 -5.49 -20.72 -26.86
CA SER A 781 -6.86 -20.85 -26.32
C SER A 781 -7.73 -21.89 -27.03
N ASP A 782 -7.53 -22.09 -28.34
CA ASP A 782 -8.32 -22.99 -29.19
C ASP A 782 -7.75 -24.42 -29.31
N ALA A 783 -6.59 -24.70 -28.71
CA ALA A 783 -5.92 -25.99 -28.85
C ALA A 783 -6.68 -27.13 -28.12
N PRO A 784 -6.73 -28.36 -28.67
CA PRO A 784 -7.43 -29.49 -28.04
C PRO A 784 -6.95 -29.91 -26.65
N TYR A 785 -5.74 -29.48 -26.25
CA TYR A 785 -5.14 -29.67 -24.93
C TYR A 785 -4.77 -28.33 -24.28
N SER A 786 -5.54 -27.28 -24.57
CA SER A 786 -5.27 -25.93 -24.05
C SER A 786 -5.30 -25.87 -22.53
N LEU A 787 -4.18 -25.42 -21.96
CA LEU A 787 -4.05 -25.03 -20.56
C LEU A 787 -4.34 -23.53 -20.36
N HIS A 788 -4.78 -22.78 -21.38
CA HIS A 788 -5.03 -21.33 -21.28
C HIS A 788 -5.98 -21.00 -20.12
N GLY A 789 -7.11 -21.71 -19.98
CA GLY A 789 -8.04 -21.51 -18.87
C GLY A 789 -7.40 -21.75 -17.51
N TYR A 790 -6.58 -22.80 -17.39
CA TYR A 790 -5.85 -23.12 -16.16
C TYR A 790 -4.77 -22.09 -15.83
N ILE A 791 -4.06 -21.56 -16.83
CA ILE A 791 -3.08 -20.47 -16.70
C ILE A 791 -3.77 -19.19 -16.22
N GLN A 792 -4.95 -18.85 -16.75
CA GLN A 792 -5.72 -17.70 -16.26
C GLN A 792 -6.21 -17.90 -14.82
N HIS A 793 -6.58 -19.10 -14.41
CA HIS A 793 -6.88 -19.39 -12.99
C HIS A 793 -5.62 -19.28 -12.10
N CYS A 794 -4.46 -19.72 -12.59
CA CYS A 794 -3.20 -19.56 -11.87
C CYS A 794 -2.85 -18.07 -11.68
N ASP A 795 -3.03 -17.22 -12.70
CA ASP A 795 -2.75 -15.78 -12.62
C ASP A 795 -3.74 -15.00 -11.74
N ASN A 796 -5.04 -15.29 -11.88
CA ASN A 796 -6.10 -14.51 -11.26
C ASN A 796 -6.56 -15.06 -9.90
N THR A 797 -6.23 -16.31 -9.54
CA THR A 797 -6.64 -16.95 -8.28
C THR A 797 -5.46 -17.48 -7.47
N VAL A 798 -4.66 -18.39 -8.03
CA VAL A 798 -3.58 -19.07 -7.27
C VAL A 798 -2.48 -18.09 -6.88
N TRP A 799 -2.05 -17.22 -7.80
CA TRP A 799 -0.99 -16.23 -7.54
C TRP A 799 -1.33 -15.24 -6.41
N PRO A 800 -2.53 -14.64 -6.33
CA PRO A 800 -2.97 -13.88 -5.15
C PRO A 800 -2.89 -14.67 -3.83
N LEU A 801 -3.30 -15.94 -3.80
CA LEU A 801 -3.20 -16.79 -2.60
C LEU A 801 -1.74 -17.00 -2.16
N PHE A 802 -0.87 -17.37 -3.10
CA PHE A 802 0.57 -17.54 -2.84
C PHE A 802 1.27 -16.23 -2.45
N SER A 803 0.78 -15.06 -2.89
CA SER A 803 1.29 -13.76 -2.42
C SER A 803 1.06 -13.51 -0.93
N HIS A 804 0.21 -14.32 -0.29
CA HIS A 804 -0.04 -14.35 1.15
C HIS A 804 0.43 -15.64 1.84
N LEU A 805 1.28 -16.46 1.19
CA LEU A 805 1.75 -17.75 1.70
C LEU A 805 2.35 -17.67 3.13
N GLU A 806 3.07 -16.60 3.45
CA GLU A 806 3.58 -16.38 4.82
C GLU A 806 2.45 -16.35 5.86
N SER A 807 1.28 -15.80 5.51
CA SER A 807 0.09 -15.82 6.37
C SER A 807 -0.53 -17.21 6.44
N ALA A 808 -0.61 -17.94 5.32
CA ALA A 808 -1.14 -19.30 5.29
C ALA A 808 -0.36 -20.23 6.24
N VAL A 809 0.97 -20.19 6.17
CA VAL A 809 1.88 -21.00 7.01
C VAL A 809 1.80 -20.57 8.49
N ARG A 810 1.72 -19.26 8.78
CA ARG A 810 1.62 -18.75 10.17
C ARG A 810 0.28 -19.06 10.84
N GLU A 811 -0.80 -19.23 10.08
CA GLU A 811 -2.18 -19.22 10.58
C GLU A 811 -2.96 -20.51 10.27
N GLY A 812 -2.38 -21.47 9.53
CA GLY A 812 -2.98 -22.77 9.23
C GLY A 812 -4.29 -22.68 8.44
N THR A 813 -4.47 -21.64 7.64
CA THR A 813 -5.76 -21.30 6.99
C THR A 813 -5.58 -20.72 5.60
N HIS A 814 -6.57 -20.92 4.72
CA HIS A 814 -6.57 -20.32 3.38
C HIS A 814 -6.56 -18.79 3.43
N GLN A 815 -5.97 -18.16 2.43
CA GLN A 815 -5.78 -16.71 2.40
C GLN A 815 -6.75 -15.97 1.45
N HIS A 816 -7.87 -16.59 1.08
CA HIS A 816 -8.92 -15.97 0.24
C HIS A 816 -9.39 -14.60 0.78
N GLU A 817 -9.56 -14.45 2.09
CA GLU A 817 -9.98 -13.17 2.69
C GLU A 817 -8.94 -12.06 2.49
N ARG A 818 -7.64 -12.38 2.47
CA ARG A 818 -6.56 -11.41 2.22
C ARG A 818 -6.37 -11.14 0.73
N ALA A 819 -6.40 -12.19 -0.08
CA ALA A 819 -6.22 -12.12 -1.53
C ALA A 819 -7.36 -11.37 -2.26
N PHE A 820 -8.61 -11.52 -1.78
CA PHE A 820 -9.81 -11.02 -2.49
C PHE A 820 -10.71 -10.11 -1.64
N GLY A 821 -10.29 -9.76 -0.41
CA GLY A 821 -10.96 -8.79 0.46
C GLY A 821 -12.33 -9.23 1.00
N LYS A 822 -12.64 -10.53 0.96
CA LYS A 822 -13.95 -11.09 1.33
C LYS A 822 -13.78 -12.30 2.22
N LYS A 823 -14.40 -12.25 3.40
CA LYS A 823 -14.59 -13.46 4.21
C LYS A 823 -15.61 -14.36 3.51
N SER A 824 -15.25 -15.63 3.34
CA SER A 824 -16.07 -16.66 2.74
C SER A 824 -16.40 -17.72 3.79
N ASN A 825 -17.64 -18.22 3.76
CA ASN A 825 -18.10 -19.35 4.56
C ASN A 825 -18.26 -20.61 3.70
N ASP A 826 -18.56 -20.46 2.40
CA ASP A 826 -18.51 -21.52 1.39
C ASP A 826 -17.56 -21.10 0.28
N VAL A 827 -16.42 -21.79 0.17
CA VAL A 827 -15.33 -21.41 -0.74
C VAL A 827 -15.79 -21.43 -2.20
N PHE A 828 -16.72 -22.30 -2.58
CA PHE A 828 -17.20 -22.44 -3.95
C PHE A 828 -18.29 -21.43 -4.28
N GLN A 829 -19.32 -21.31 -3.42
CA GLN A 829 -20.42 -20.38 -3.64
C GLN A 829 -19.97 -18.91 -3.58
N ASP A 830 -19.18 -18.53 -2.57
CA ASP A 830 -18.81 -17.13 -2.35
C ASP A 830 -17.78 -16.61 -3.38
N ASN A 831 -16.86 -17.48 -3.84
CA ASN A 831 -15.70 -17.08 -4.63
C ASN A 831 -15.76 -17.52 -6.10
N TYR A 832 -16.24 -18.74 -6.40
CA TYR A 832 -16.21 -19.29 -7.76
C TYR A 832 -17.55 -19.17 -8.49
N TYR A 833 -18.70 -19.32 -7.81
CA TYR A 833 -20.02 -19.34 -8.45
C TYR A 833 -20.80 -18.02 -8.37
N LYS A 834 -20.22 -16.99 -7.73
CA LYS A 834 -20.84 -15.68 -7.46
C LYS A 834 -21.30 -14.88 -8.70
N SER A 835 -20.71 -15.10 -9.87
CA SER A 835 -21.21 -14.54 -11.14
C SER A 835 -20.96 -15.50 -12.28
N GLN A 836 -21.77 -15.41 -13.35
CA GLN A 836 -21.63 -16.27 -14.53
C GLN A 836 -20.25 -16.16 -15.18
N GLU A 837 -19.62 -14.98 -15.15
CA GLU A 837 -18.26 -14.77 -15.68
C GLU A 837 -17.19 -15.46 -14.82
N ILE A 838 -17.23 -15.32 -13.49
CA ILE A 838 -16.26 -15.95 -12.59
C ILE A 838 -16.44 -17.47 -12.61
N LYS A 839 -17.69 -17.93 -12.65
CA LYS A 839 -18.09 -19.33 -12.84
C LYS A 839 -17.50 -19.87 -14.15
N LEU A 840 -17.71 -19.19 -15.29
CA LEU A 840 -17.12 -19.57 -16.58
C LEU A 840 -15.59 -19.63 -16.54
N ARG A 841 -14.91 -18.67 -15.90
CA ARG A 841 -13.45 -18.67 -15.76
C ARG A 841 -12.95 -19.88 -14.97
N PHE A 842 -13.62 -20.25 -13.88
CA PHE A 842 -13.30 -21.46 -13.09
C PHE A 842 -13.59 -22.76 -13.86
N LEU A 843 -14.77 -22.87 -14.48
CA LEU A 843 -15.13 -24.06 -15.26
C LEU A 843 -14.20 -24.27 -16.48
N ASN A 844 -13.80 -23.20 -17.18
CA ASN A 844 -12.77 -23.27 -18.23
C ASN A 844 -11.43 -23.79 -17.70
N ALA A 845 -11.01 -23.38 -16.49
CA ALA A 845 -9.78 -23.88 -15.89
C ALA A 845 -9.85 -25.37 -15.54
N MET A 846 -10.98 -25.85 -15.01
CA MET A 846 -11.18 -27.26 -14.70
C MET A 846 -11.34 -28.10 -15.98
N HIS A 847 -12.01 -27.58 -17.01
CA HIS A 847 -12.09 -28.18 -18.35
C HIS A 847 -10.71 -28.31 -19.01
N SER A 848 -9.88 -27.26 -18.98
CA SER A 848 -8.50 -27.26 -19.47
C SER A 848 -7.69 -28.42 -18.89
N ILE A 849 -7.70 -28.60 -17.57
CA ILE A 849 -6.89 -29.66 -16.93
C ILE A 849 -7.52 -31.05 -17.12
N ALA A 850 -8.84 -31.19 -17.05
CA ALA A 850 -9.54 -32.46 -17.27
C ALA A 850 -9.33 -33.01 -18.69
N ARG A 851 -9.18 -32.14 -19.71
CA ARG A 851 -8.85 -32.57 -21.08
C ARG A 851 -7.42 -33.08 -21.24
N VAL A 852 -6.50 -32.67 -20.37
CA VAL A 852 -5.12 -33.19 -20.35
C VAL A 852 -5.05 -34.51 -19.59
N THR A 853 -5.77 -34.67 -18.48
CA THR A 853 -5.69 -35.87 -17.63
C THR A 853 -6.67 -36.99 -18.00
N GLY A 854 -7.82 -36.63 -18.57
CA GLY A 854 -9.01 -37.49 -18.62
C GLY A 854 -8.80 -38.79 -19.36
N LYS A 855 -8.09 -38.78 -20.50
CA LYS A 855 -7.79 -39.98 -21.29
C LYS A 855 -6.97 -41.00 -20.50
N ASP A 856 -5.94 -40.55 -19.79
CA ASP A 856 -5.00 -41.44 -19.09
C ASP A 856 -5.61 -41.99 -17.80
N VAL A 857 -6.48 -41.20 -17.13
CA VAL A 857 -7.33 -41.68 -16.03
C VAL A 857 -8.39 -42.68 -16.54
N ALA A 858 -9.05 -42.39 -17.67
CA ALA A 858 -10.03 -43.29 -18.28
C ALA A 858 -9.43 -44.62 -18.78
N THR A 859 -8.15 -44.62 -19.15
CA THR A 859 -7.39 -45.82 -19.56
C THR A 859 -6.44 -46.33 -18.47
N ALA A 860 -6.64 -45.90 -17.21
CA ALA A 860 -5.86 -46.37 -16.07
C ALA A 860 -6.11 -47.85 -15.76
N PHE A 861 -7.34 -48.32 -15.95
CA PHE A 861 -7.80 -49.69 -15.68
C PHE A 861 -8.77 -50.16 -16.78
N ASP A 862 -8.98 -51.47 -16.89
CA ASP A 862 -10.14 -52.00 -17.62
C ASP A 862 -11.41 -51.77 -16.79
N LEU A 863 -12.40 -51.15 -17.41
CA LEU A 863 -13.70 -50.82 -16.80
C LEU A 863 -14.87 -51.38 -17.63
N SER A 864 -14.58 -52.25 -18.61
CA SER A 864 -15.58 -52.87 -19.51
C SER A 864 -16.63 -53.73 -18.81
N THR A 865 -16.39 -54.11 -17.56
CA THR A 865 -17.33 -54.81 -16.67
C THR A 865 -18.46 -53.92 -16.14
N TYR A 866 -18.25 -52.60 -16.06
CA TYR A 866 -19.23 -51.63 -15.59
C TYR A 866 -20.03 -51.05 -16.77
N LYS A 867 -21.35 -50.88 -16.60
CA LYS A 867 -22.24 -50.36 -17.66
C LYS A 867 -22.67 -48.92 -17.40
N THR A 868 -22.77 -48.56 -16.12
CA THR A 868 -23.15 -47.23 -15.65
C THR A 868 -22.09 -46.70 -14.70
N ALA A 869 -21.69 -45.44 -14.90
CA ALA A 869 -20.84 -44.71 -13.97
C ALA A 869 -21.52 -43.40 -13.52
N CYS A 870 -21.17 -42.93 -12.31
CA CYS A 870 -21.53 -41.61 -11.81
C CYS A 870 -20.26 -40.80 -11.50
N ASP A 871 -20.08 -39.69 -12.20
CA ASP A 871 -18.94 -38.77 -12.05
C ASP A 871 -19.33 -37.64 -11.07
N VAL A 872 -18.99 -37.85 -9.79
CA VAL A 872 -19.47 -37.03 -8.68
C VAL A 872 -18.56 -35.79 -8.54
N GLY A 873 -19.10 -34.62 -8.85
CA GLY A 873 -18.30 -33.40 -9.07
C GLY A 873 -17.64 -33.35 -10.45
N GLY A 874 -18.16 -34.09 -11.44
CA GLY A 874 -17.63 -34.17 -12.80
C GLY A 874 -17.63 -32.87 -13.61
N CYS A 875 -18.13 -31.76 -13.05
CA CYS A 875 -17.93 -30.41 -13.54
C CYS A 875 -18.45 -30.22 -14.98
N THR A 876 -17.57 -29.99 -15.95
CA THR A 876 -17.94 -29.81 -17.36
C THR A 876 -18.16 -31.11 -18.13
N GLY A 877 -18.03 -32.28 -17.48
CA GLY A 877 -18.16 -33.60 -18.11
C GLY A 877 -17.00 -33.97 -19.03
N ALA A 878 -15.97 -33.13 -19.17
CA ALA A 878 -14.82 -33.38 -20.06
C ALA A 878 -14.10 -34.71 -19.77
N MET A 879 -14.09 -35.15 -18.52
CA MET A 879 -13.56 -36.45 -18.12
C MET A 879 -14.53 -37.59 -18.48
N ALA A 880 -15.83 -37.45 -18.20
CA ALA A 880 -16.88 -38.39 -18.57
C ALA A 880 -16.87 -38.74 -20.08
N TYR A 881 -16.66 -37.75 -20.97
CA TYR A 881 -16.54 -38.00 -22.41
C TYR A 881 -15.29 -38.82 -22.80
N GLU A 882 -14.17 -38.71 -22.07
CA GLU A 882 -13.02 -39.60 -22.28
C GLU A 882 -13.27 -41.01 -21.73
N PHE A 883 -14.09 -41.16 -20.67
CA PHE A 883 -14.56 -42.48 -20.20
C PHE A 883 -15.45 -43.20 -21.20
N THR A 884 -16.48 -42.55 -21.76
CA THR A 884 -17.37 -43.19 -22.76
C THR A 884 -16.63 -43.49 -24.08
N LYS A 885 -15.60 -42.71 -24.40
CA LYS A 885 -14.71 -42.90 -25.56
C LYS A 885 -13.68 -44.03 -25.35
N ALA A 886 -13.16 -44.20 -24.14
CA ALA A 886 -12.27 -45.32 -23.79
C ALA A 886 -13.03 -46.65 -23.64
N HIS A 887 -14.26 -46.61 -23.10
CA HIS A 887 -15.08 -47.79 -22.80
C HIS A 887 -16.42 -47.71 -23.55
N PRO A 888 -16.53 -48.29 -24.78
CA PRO A 888 -17.73 -48.16 -25.61
C PRO A 888 -19.04 -48.65 -24.97
N GLY A 889 -18.97 -49.60 -24.02
CA GLY A 889 -20.14 -50.12 -23.29
C GLY A 889 -20.57 -49.31 -22.07
N LEU A 890 -19.84 -48.24 -21.71
CA LEU A 890 -20.07 -47.45 -20.50
C LEU A 890 -20.90 -46.19 -20.81
N SER A 891 -21.91 -45.93 -19.97
CA SER A 891 -22.62 -44.65 -19.88
C SER A 891 -22.27 -43.94 -18.57
N VAL A 892 -22.12 -42.61 -18.60
CA VAL A 892 -21.64 -41.80 -17.46
C VAL A 892 -22.65 -40.70 -17.12
N THR A 893 -23.04 -40.61 -15.85
CA THR A 893 -23.87 -39.53 -15.32
C THR A 893 -23.00 -38.56 -14.53
N VAL A 894 -22.78 -37.36 -15.06
CA VAL A 894 -22.13 -36.26 -14.35
C VAL A 894 -23.10 -35.71 -13.30
N PHE A 895 -22.71 -35.74 -12.03
CA PHE A 895 -23.50 -35.23 -10.92
C PHE A 895 -22.78 -34.05 -10.26
N ASP A 896 -23.31 -32.84 -10.45
CA ASP A 896 -22.71 -31.60 -9.95
C ASP A 896 -23.80 -30.60 -9.52
N LEU A 897 -23.40 -29.51 -8.87
CA LEU A 897 -24.32 -28.48 -8.39
C LEU A 897 -25.17 -27.90 -9.54
N PRO A 898 -26.44 -27.52 -9.31
CA PRO A 898 -27.29 -26.95 -10.36
C PRO A 898 -26.64 -25.79 -11.10
N ALA A 899 -25.98 -24.91 -10.34
CA ALA A 899 -25.23 -23.78 -10.87
C ALA A 899 -24.08 -24.17 -11.83
N VAL A 900 -23.53 -25.38 -11.74
CA VAL A 900 -22.49 -25.89 -12.66
C VAL A 900 -23.14 -26.57 -13.86
N VAL A 901 -24.15 -27.42 -13.64
CA VAL A 901 -24.88 -28.14 -14.69
C VAL A 901 -25.55 -27.18 -15.68
N GLU A 902 -26.11 -26.06 -15.21
CA GLU A 902 -26.63 -24.95 -16.03
C GLU A 902 -25.66 -24.45 -17.12
N MET A 903 -24.36 -24.64 -16.94
CA MET A 903 -23.33 -24.13 -17.83
C MET A 903 -22.85 -25.13 -18.88
N ASN A 904 -23.25 -26.41 -18.79
CA ASN A 904 -22.67 -27.50 -19.58
C ASN A 904 -22.65 -27.26 -21.10
N GLN A 905 -23.68 -26.59 -21.64
CA GLN A 905 -23.81 -26.20 -23.05
C GLN A 905 -22.60 -25.43 -23.61
N HIS A 906 -21.82 -24.73 -22.77
CA HIS A 906 -20.61 -24.00 -23.18
C HIS A 906 -19.40 -24.94 -23.43
N PHE A 907 -19.51 -26.21 -23.03
CA PHE A 907 -18.43 -27.19 -22.99
C PHE A 907 -18.77 -28.50 -23.72
N HIS A 908 -19.94 -28.60 -24.37
CA HIS A 908 -20.31 -29.78 -25.14
C HIS A 908 -19.30 -30.06 -26.28
N PRO A 909 -18.92 -31.33 -26.51
CA PRO A 909 -18.10 -31.71 -27.65
C PRO A 909 -18.84 -31.47 -28.98
N LEU A 910 -18.08 -31.34 -30.07
CA LEU A 910 -18.59 -31.14 -31.44
C LEU A 910 -19.47 -32.28 -31.98
N HIS A 911 -19.51 -33.41 -31.28
CA HIS A 911 -20.39 -34.54 -31.54
C HIS A 911 -21.03 -34.96 -30.22
N GLU A 912 -22.35 -34.94 -30.14
CA GLU A 912 -23.08 -35.33 -28.93
C GLU A 912 -22.97 -36.85 -28.71
N ASP A 913 -22.53 -37.24 -27.51
CA ASP A 913 -22.52 -38.64 -27.06
C ASP A 913 -23.64 -38.83 -26.03
N ASN A 914 -24.75 -39.42 -26.48
CA ASN A 914 -25.95 -39.67 -25.66
C ASN A 914 -25.72 -40.59 -24.46
N ARG A 915 -24.51 -41.14 -24.30
CA ARG A 915 -24.08 -41.93 -23.13
C ARG A 915 -23.57 -41.06 -21.98
N VAL A 916 -23.30 -39.77 -22.21
CA VAL A 916 -23.01 -38.80 -21.14
C VAL A 916 -24.29 -38.02 -20.81
N SER A 917 -24.70 -38.06 -19.55
CA SER A 917 -25.84 -37.31 -19.02
C SER A 917 -25.43 -36.42 -17.85
N PHE A 918 -26.23 -35.40 -17.54
CA PHE A 918 -25.98 -34.47 -16.44
C PHE A 918 -27.18 -34.45 -15.48
N VAL A 919 -26.90 -34.51 -14.17
CA VAL A 919 -27.88 -34.42 -13.09
C VAL A 919 -27.43 -33.37 -12.09
N ALA A 920 -28.35 -32.48 -11.71
CA ALA A 920 -28.10 -31.37 -10.82
C ALA A 920 -28.39 -31.73 -9.35
N GLY A 921 -27.43 -31.51 -8.45
CA GLY A 921 -27.60 -31.70 -7.00
C GLY A 921 -26.34 -31.43 -6.17
N ASP A 922 -26.51 -31.36 -4.85
CA ASP A 922 -25.44 -31.27 -3.87
C ASP A 922 -25.09 -32.67 -3.34
N PHE A 923 -23.89 -33.18 -3.63
CA PHE A 923 -23.51 -34.54 -3.26
C PHE A 923 -23.44 -34.80 -1.75
N PHE A 924 -23.37 -33.78 -0.90
CA PHE A 924 -23.56 -33.95 0.55
C PHE A 924 -25.05 -34.11 0.91
N LYS A 925 -25.95 -33.35 0.28
CA LYS A 925 -27.38 -33.34 0.62
C LYS A 925 -28.23 -34.36 -0.15
N ASP A 926 -28.22 -34.29 -1.47
CA ASP A 926 -29.22 -34.92 -2.35
C ASP A 926 -28.84 -36.37 -2.72
N GLU A 927 -29.79 -37.23 -3.10
CA GLU A 927 -29.48 -38.63 -3.44
C GLU A 927 -28.54 -38.74 -4.66
N LEU A 928 -27.54 -39.60 -4.57
CA LEU A 928 -26.60 -39.83 -5.67
C LEU A 928 -27.24 -40.73 -6.74
N PRO A 929 -27.07 -40.44 -8.05
CA PRO A 929 -27.48 -41.34 -9.12
C PRO A 929 -26.91 -42.74 -8.92
N LYS A 930 -27.73 -43.77 -9.14
CA LYS A 930 -27.32 -45.18 -9.03
C LYS A 930 -26.44 -45.55 -10.21
N ALA A 931 -25.26 -46.10 -9.93
CA ALA A 931 -24.29 -46.54 -10.93
C ALA A 931 -23.54 -47.80 -10.46
N ASP A 932 -23.01 -48.57 -11.41
CA ASP A 932 -22.13 -49.71 -11.13
C ASP A 932 -20.72 -49.24 -10.70
N LEU A 933 -20.33 -48.03 -11.10
CA LEU A 933 -19.04 -47.39 -10.83
C LEU A 933 -19.25 -45.95 -10.37
N TYR A 934 -18.62 -45.54 -9.26
CA TYR A 934 -18.51 -44.13 -8.88
C TYR A 934 -17.12 -43.60 -9.21
N ILE A 935 -17.06 -42.37 -9.73
CA ILE A 935 -15.81 -41.69 -10.08
C ILE A 935 -15.70 -40.45 -9.19
N LEU A 936 -14.53 -40.29 -8.57
CA LEU A 936 -14.13 -39.13 -7.78
C LEU A 936 -12.77 -38.65 -8.30
N ALA A 937 -12.75 -37.64 -9.16
CA ALA A 937 -11.51 -37.02 -9.62
C ALA A 937 -11.37 -35.61 -9.05
N ARG A 938 -10.29 -35.36 -8.29
CA ARG A 938 -10.02 -34.05 -7.66
C ARG A 938 -11.14 -33.56 -6.73
N ILE A 939 -11.70 -34.43 -5.90
CA ILE A 939 -12.82 -34.10 -4.99
C ILE A 939 -12.40 -34.25 -3.53
N LEU A 940 -11.72 -35.33 -3.17
CA LEU A 940 -11.45 -35.64 -1.77
C LEU A 940 -10.33 -34.77 -1.19
N HIS A 941 -9.51 -34.13 -2.04
CA HIS A 941 -8.49 -33.21 -1.56
C HIS A 941 -9.04 -31.85 -1.08
N ASP A 942 -10.19 -31.39 -1.56
CA ASP A 942 -10.75 -30.07 -1.17
C ASP A 942 -11.46 -30.07 0.20
N TRP A 943 -11.86 -31.24 0.69
CA TRP A 943 -12.70 -31.37 1.88
C TRP A 943 -11.95 -31.90 3.12
N PRO A 944 -12.31 -31.43 4.34
CA PRO A 944 -11.82 -32.00 5.58
C PRO A 944 -12.35 -33.43 5.78
N ASP A 945 -11.69 -34.22 6.63
CA ASP A 945 -11.93 -35.65 6.73
C ASP A 945 -13.38 -36.01 7.13
N GLU A 946 -14.06 -35.20 7.94
CA GLU A 946 -15.47 -35.42 8.34
C GLU A 946 -16.41 -35.37 7.12
N LYS A 947 -16.17 -34.43 6.20
CA LYS A 947 -16.92 -34.34 4.94
C LYS A 947 -16.55 -35.48 3.99
N VAL A 948 -15.28 -35.88 3.93
CA VAL A 948 -14.86 -37.03 3.13
C VAL A 948 -15.52 -38.32 3.63
N HIS A 949 -15.52 -38.57 4.95
CA HIS A 949 -16.24 -39.69 5.56
C HIS A 949 -17.75 -39.63 5.28
N MET A 950 -18.38 -38.45 5.28
CA MET A 950 -19.79 -38.28 4.93
C MET A 950 -20.09 -38.69 3.48
N LEU A 951 -19.30 -38.18 2.51
CA LEU A 951 -19.47 -38.51 1.09
C LEU A 951 -19.20 -40.00 0.82
N LEU A 952 -18.12 -40.56 1.37
CA LEU A 952 -17.79 -41.97 1.22
C LEU A 952 -18.83 -42.88 1.87
N SER A 953 -19.41 -42.51 3.01
CA SER A 953 -20.53 -43.24 3.63
C SER A 953 -21.74 -43.29 2.72
N LYS A 954 -22.05 -42.19 2.03
CA LYS A 954 -23.19 -42.07 1.12
C LYS A 954 -23.02 -42.96 -0.11
N ILE A 955 -21.85 -42.88 -0.78
CA ILE A 955 -21.49 -43.78 -1.88
C ILE A 955 -21.51 -45.24 -1.42
N ALA A 956 -20.98 -45.52 -0.22
CA ALA A 956 -20.96 -46.85 0.38
C ALA A 956 -22.35 -47.43 0.74
N GLN A 957 -23.39 -46.59 0.81
CA GLN A 957 -24.79 -46.98 1.03
C GLN A 957 -25.55 -47.14 -0.30
N THR A 958 -25.21 -46.38 -1.34
CA THR A 958 -25.80 -46.53 -2.68
C THR A 958 -25.21 -47.72 -3.45
N CYS A 959 -23.92 -48.02 -3.26
CA CYS A 959 -23.24 -49.16 -3.87
C CYS A 959 -23.75 -50.53 -3.37
N THR A 960 -24.06 -51.41 -4.32
CA THR A 960 -24.18 -52.86 -4.10
C THR A 960 -22.81 -53.53 -3.95
N PRO A 961 -22.71 -54.78 -3.46
CA PRO A 961 -21.48 -55.56 -3.54
C PRO A 961 -21.03 -55.73 -5.01
N GLY A 962 -19.74 -55.55 -5.28
CA GLY A 962 -19.19 -55.50 -6.63
C GLY A 962 -19.21 -54.11 -7.29
N CYS A 963 -19.89 -53.13 -6.69
CA CYS A 963 -19.84 -51.72 -7.12
C CYS A 963 -18.41 -51.17 -7.05
N GLY A 964 -17.96 -50.53 -8.12
CA GLY A 964 -16.65 -49.92 -8.23
C GLY A 964 -16.60 -48.50 -7.66
N LEU A 965 -15.44 -48.09 -7.18
CA LEU A 965 -15.12 -46.70 -6.85
C LEU A 965 -13.72 -46.37 -7.38
N LEU A 966 -13.67 -45.48 -8.37
CA LEU A 966 -12.45 -44.97 -8.99
C LEU A 966 -12.11 -43.60 -8.40
N LEU A 967 -11.01 -43.54 -7.64
CA LEU A 967 -10.44 -42.30 -7.12
C LEU A 967 -9.28 -41.84 -8.01
N SER A 968 -9.28 -40.57 -8.43
CA SER A 968 -8.15 -39.96 -9.13
C SER A 968 -7.75 -38.64 -8.48
N GLU A 969 -6.57 -38.62 -7.89
CA GLU A 969 -6.03 -37.53 -7.07
C GLU A 969 -4.53 -37.41 -7.32
N ILE A 970 -3.85 -36.44 -6.70
CA ILE A 970 -2.38 -36.48 -6.60
C ILE A 970 -2.05 -37.32 -5.36
N PHE A 971 -1.56 -38.54 -5.54
CA PHE A 971 -1.12 -39.35 -4.40
C PHE A 971 0.24 -38.86 -3.93
N LEU A 972 0.37 -38.66 -2.62
CA LEU A 972 1.68 -38.40 -2.00
C LEU A 972 2.46 -39.71 -1.82
N ASP A 973 3.79 -39.61 -1.90
CA ASP A 973 4.69 -40.67 -1.45
C ASP A 973 4.46 -40.96 0.05
N GLU A 974 4.68 -42.21 0.49
CA GLU A 974 4.39 -42.61 1.88
C GLU A 974 5.34 -41.97 2.91
N ASP A 975 6.54 -41.55 2.49
CA ASP A 975 7.45 -40.70 3.29
C ASP A 975 7.11 -39.20 3.21
N ARG A 976 6.18 -38.84 2.32
CA ARG A 976 5.75 -37.49 1.94
C ARG A 976 6.88 -36.62 1.37
N GLY A 977 7.90 -37.23 0.77
CA GLY A 977 8.95 -36.56 0.01
C GLY A 977 8.46 -35.92 -1.30
N GLY A 978 7.39 -36.45 -1.88
CA GLY A 978 6.80 -35.95 -3.12
C GLY A 978 5.36 -36.45 -3.36
N PRO A 979 4.86 -36.30 -4.61
CA PRO A 979 5.46 -35.51 -5.68
C PRO A 979 5.30 -34.01 -5.39
N SER A 980 6.32 -33.21 -5.70
CA SER A 980 6.42 -31.79 -5.28
C SER A 980 5.19 -30.94 -5.61
N ARG A 981 4.55 -31.22 -6.76
CA ARG A 981 3.26 -30.65 -7.20
C ARG A 981 2.14 -30.71 -6.15
N GLY A 982 1.96 -31.85 -5.47
CA GLY A 982 0.91 -32.03 -4.47
C GLY A 982 1.22 -31.29 -3.18
N LEU A 983 2.47 -31.35 -2.73
CA LEU A 983 2.98 -30.62 -1.57
C LEU A 983 2.89 -29.10 -1.77
N LEU A 984 3.23 -28.60 -2.97
CA LEU A 984 3.08 -27.18 -3.32
C LEU A 984 1.61 -26.76 -3.38
N GLN A 985 0.71 -27.56 -3.95
CA GLN A 985 -0.73 -27.24 -3.94
C GLN A 985 -1.25 -27.11 -2.51
N ALA A 986 -0.86 -28.04 -1.61
CA ALA A 986 -1.29 -28.06 -0.21
C ALA A 986 -0.96 -26.77 0.57
N LEU A 987 0.09 -26.02 0.19
CA LEU A 987 0.43 -24.72 0.78
C LEU A 987 -0.63 -23.62 0.57
N SER A 988 -1.59 -23.83 -0.35
CA SER A 988 -2.65 -22.88 -0.69
C SER A 988 -4.08 -23.40 -0.43
N MET A 989 -4.21 -24.66 0.01
CA MET A 989 -5.49 -25.31 0.22
C MET A 989 -6.21 -24.82 1.49
N GLY A 990 -7.51 -25.12 1.58
CA GLY A 990 -8.38 -24.72 2.69
C GLY A 990 -8.41 -25.72 3.83
N GLN A 991 -9.59 -26.32 4.05
CA GLN A 991 -9.81 -27.32 5.10
C GLN A 991 -9.45 -28.75 4.64
N GLY A 992 -9.28 -28.97 3.33
CA GLY A 992 -8.86 -30.24 2.76
C GLY A 992 -7.34 -30.44 2.70
N LYS A 993 -6.92 -31.65 2.33
CA LYS A 993 -5.51 -32.08 2.31
C LYS A 993 -5.24 -33.11 1.22
N GLN A 994 -4.01 -33.12 0.70
CA GLN A 994 -3.50 -34.26 -0.08
C GLN A 994 -3.16 -35.44 0.84
N ARG A 995 -3.19 -36.66 0.30
CA ARG A 995 -3.05 -37.93 1.04
C ARG A 995 -2.26 -38.94 0.20
N SER A 996 -1.62 -39.93 0.84
CA SER A 996 -0.96 -41.03 0.14
C SER A 996 -1.93 -42.11 -0.36
N ALA A 997 -1.44 -43.06 -1.16
CA ALA A 997 -2.26 -44.19 -1.61
C ALA A 997 -2.69 -45.09 -0.44
N ALA A 998 -1.83 -45.28 0.58
CA ALA A 998 -2.20 -45.99 1.81
C ALA A 998 -3.15 -45.19 2.71
N ASP A 999 -3.02 -43.85 2.77
CA ASP A 999 -3.99 -42.99 3.48
C ASP A 999 -5.40 -43.14 2.87
N TYR A 1000 -5.52 -43.04 1.53
CA TYR A 1000 -6.82 -43.25 0.86
C TYR A 1000 -7.31 -44.70 0.97
N SER A 1001 -6.43 -45.71 0.88
CA SER A 1001 -6.83 -47.12 1.02
C SER A 1001 -7.38 -47.44 2.42
N ARG A 1002 -6.76 -46.91 3.48
CA ARG A 1002 -7.28 -47.07 4.87
C ARG A 1002 -8.62 -46.38 5.05
N LEU A 1003 -8.77 -45.18 4.50
CA LEU A 1003 -10.00 -44.40 4.52
C LEU A 1003 -11.14 -45.15 3.81
N LEU A 1004 -10.91 -45.68 2.61
CA LEU A 1004 -11.88 -46.46 1.85
C LEU A 1004 -12.24 -47.81 2.52
N LYS A 1005 -11.27 -48.49 3.15
CA LYS A 1005 -11.51 -49.71 3.93
C LYS A 1005 -12.47 -49.48 5.10
N SER A 1006 -12.45 -48.30 5.72
CA SER A 1006 -13.43 -47.94 6.78
C SER A 1006 -14.89 -47.82 6.29
N HIS A 1007 -15.11 -47.69 4.97
CA HIS A 1007 -16.44 -47.65 4.34
C HIS A 1007 -16.82 -48.94 3.60
N GLY A 1008 -16.04 -50.02 3.77
CA GLY A 1008 -16.31 -51.33 3.16
C GLY A 1008 -15.92 -51.45 1.68
N PHE A 1009 -14.97 -50.63 1.23
CA PHE A 1009 -14.31 -50.79 -0.06
C PHE A 1009 -12.92 -51.42 0.13
N ILE A 1010 -12.54 -52.38 -0.70
CA ILE A 1010 -11.16 -52.90 -0.76
C ILE A 1010 -10.46 -52.30 -1.97
N THR A 1011 -9.24 -51.81 -1.78
CA THR A 1011 -8.37 -51.36 -2.88
C THR A 1011 -7.99 -52.56 -3.75
N ALA A 1012 -8.44 -52.57 -5.01
CA ALA A 1012 -8.09 -53.63 -5.96
C ALA A 1012 -6.78 -53.30 -6.68
N HIS A 1013 -6.67 -52.07 -7.22
CA HIS A 1013 -5.51 -51.63 -8.00
C HIS A 1013 -5.17 -50.16 -7.72
N VAL A 1014 -3.87 -49.86 -7.64
CA VAL A 1014 -3.31 -48.50 -7.62
C VAL A 1014 -2.41 -48.34 -8.83
N ARG A 1015 -2.52 -47.22 -9.56
CA ARG A 1015 -1.69 -46.90 -10.71
C ARG A 1015 -1.18 -45.47 -10.60
N HIS A 1016 0.11 -45.35 -10.29
CA HIS A 1016 0.83 -44.08 -10.38
C HIS A 1016 1.10 -43.74 -11.85
N MET A 1017 1.02 -42.45 -12.20
CA MET A 1017 1.16 -41.98 -13.58
C MET A 1017 2.19 -40.85 -13.68
N SER A 1018 3.46 -41.21 -13.87
CA SER A 1018 4.62 -40.29 -13.90
C SER A 1018 4.46 -39.08 -14.82
N ASP A 1019 3.77 -39.28 -15.95
CA ASP A 1019 3.67 -38.31 -17.04
C ASP A 1019 2.36 -37.50 -16.99
N ASN A 1020 1.47 -37.81 -16.03
CA ASN A 1020 0.13 -37.22 -15.88
C ASN A 1020 0.07 -36.22 -14.71
N PHE A 1021 -1.02 -35.47 -14.59
CA PHE A 1021 -1.27 -34.54 -13.49
C PHE A 1021 -2.03 -35.18 -12.31
N LEU A 1022 -2.45 -36.45 -12.45
CA LEU A 1022 -3.18 -37.24 -11.45
C LEU A 1022 -2.75 -38.70 -11.52
N ASP A 1023 -2.83 -39.39 -10.39
CA ASP A 1023 -2.77 -40.85 -10.26
C ASP A 1023 -4.20 -41.44 -10.28
N ALA A 1024 -4.33 -42.77 -10.25
CA ALA A 1024 -5.63 -43.42 -10.13
C ALA A 1024 -5.60 -44.66 -9.22
N MET A 1025 -6.72 -44.92 -8.54
CA MET A 1025 -6.94 -46.11 -7.72
C MET A 1025 -8.37 -46.63 -7.90
N LEU A 1026 -8.51 -47.91 -8.21
CA LEU A 1026 -9.79 -48.60 -8.31
C LEU A 1026 -10.01 -49.47 -7.07
N CYS A 1027 -11.15 -49.25 -6.41
CA CYS A 1027 -11.61 -49.99 -5.24
C CYS A 1027 -12.97 -50.65 -5.53
N VAL A 1028 -13.29 -51.73 -4.81
CA VAL A 1028 -14.53 -52.50 -5.00
C VAL A 1028 -15.26 -52.68 -3.67
N LYS A 1029 -16.58 -52.52 -3.68
CA LYS A 1029 -17.46 -52.71 -2.51
C LYS A 1029 -17.62 -54.20 -2.18
N VAL A 1030 -17.39 -54.57 -0.91
CA VAL A 1030 -17.56 -55.96 -0.42
C VAL A 1030 -18.71 -56.08 0.60
N THR A 1031 -19.24 -57.30 0.76
CA THR A 1031 -20.32 -57.63 1.72
C THR A 1031 -19.84 -57.69 3.17
N HIS A 1032 -18.67 -58.29 3.40
CA HIS A 1032 -18.01 -58.37 4.70
C HIS A 1032 -16.51 -58.19 4.52
N ILE A 1033 -15.86 -57.51 5.47
CA ILE A 1033 -14.40 -57.54 5.62
C ILE A 1033 -14.10 -58.71 6.55
N THR A 1034 -13.49 -59.76 6.03
CA THR A 1034 -13.07 -60.93 6.82
C THR A 1034 -11.82 -60.59 7.64
N LEU A 1035 -11.69 -61.17 8.83
CA LEU A 1035 -10.53 -60.90 9.71
C LEU A 1035 -9.20 -61.45 9.16
N ASP A 1036 -9.23 -62.33 8.15
CA ASP A 1036 -8.00 -62.73 7.45
C ASP A 1036 -7.46 -61.66 6.49
N ASP A 1037 -8.26 -60.66 6.10
CA ASP A 1037 -7.84 -59.49 5.29
C ASP A 1037 -7.03 -58.47 6.12
N THR A 1038 -6.27 -58.92 7.13
CA THR A 1038 -5.49 -58.08 8.05
C THR A 1038 -4.03 -58.56 8.24
N LYS A 1039 -3.50 -59.31 7.27
CA LYS A 1039 -2.08 -59.67 7.16
C LYS A 1039 -1.45 -59.06 5.90
#